data_AF-A0AA39CRN9-F1
#
_entry.id   AF-A0AA39CRN9-F1
#
_cell.length_a   1.000
_cell.length_b   1.000
_cell.length_c   1.000
_cell.angle_alpha   90.00
_cell.angle_beta   90.00
_cell.angle_gamma   90.00
#
_symmetry.space_group_name_H-M   'P 1'
#
loop_
_entity.id
_entity.type
_entity.pdbx_description
1 polymer ?
#
loop_
_entity_poly.entity_id
_entity_poly.type
_entity_poly.pdbx_seq_one_letter_code
_entity_poly.pdbx_strand_id
1 'polypeptide(L)'
;MRQAQEREFHSFDQVPLFYRYWPSTTATTPAKAIVLLHRGHEHSGRVTHLVDELDLPDTAFFAWDARGNGRSPGPRGDAPGFPALVRDLDSFIAHIGAEHGIAIEDIVVIAQSVGAVVAATWVHDYAPRLRALVMASPAFKVKLYVPFARAGLALMQKLRGNFFVNSYVKPQWLTHDPARVESYRTDPLITRPISVRVLLGLYEAADRIVADAQAISVPVQLLVSGSDFVVHRGPQDRFYERLSSPIKERVHLPGFFHDTLGERDRAPALARVRSFIQARFAEPLQELSRRDAHRHGPTFEESEILSWPPERNSLADLRWRVVRGGLRFGGTLSEGIALGLQTGFDSGSTLDYIYRDEARGKGPLGRMIDRNYLDAIGWRGIRVRGKHLQELLRDAAQRLRGQGAPVRVLDVAAGHGRYVLEALGQGEQRADRIVLRDFSELNVTQGKALIERLGAADIARFEQGDAFDPAQLAAVDPAPTLAVVSGLYELFPDNDAVLRSLQGIAATVPVGGYLAYTGQPWHPQLEFIARALTSHRGGAAWVMRRRTQHEMDELVRLAGFQKVAQRIDDFGIFTVSLARRIAEARPWRRALLWLALLGPFFFASYGFANWMAGRYAELPVLAFAWETQIPFVPWTIVPYWSIDLFYAISFFLCRRRLELDRHALRLLSAQVIAVVCFLLWPLRFSFERPEIGRVFGWLFDVLLGFDKPFNQAPSLHIVLLIVLWVKFAQYLHGGWRLLLHVWALLIGISVLTTFQHHFIDIPTGLLAGWLCVWLWPEHGTPPPRAWQATGDAKRWRLAALYALGAALLLVPVVMLRGIALWLLWPMVSLLLVSLAYAGLGTAVFQKRTDGRLTMAARWLLAPYLGAAWINSRLWTRRAPQPVPVIDTVWLGRLPAAALPAPLVGVVDTCAELSCRAPGAAYASVPMLDLVVPSAAQLRAAADAIERLRDHGPVLVCCALGYSRSAASVATWLLRTGRARDVAEAVAIVRTARPSIVLRDVHLQAIAAAAAQETVA
;
A
#
# COMPACT_ATOMS: atom_id res chain seq x y z
N MET A 1 45.72 18.40 9.63
CA MET A 1 44.82 17.34 9.12
C MET A 1 44.21 16.63 10.30
N ARG A 2 42.91 16.30 10.22
CA ARG A 2 42.27 15.44 11.21
C ARG A 2 42.95 14.06 11.25
N GLN A 3 43.31 13.59 12.43
CA GLN A 3 43.95 12.28 12.58
C GLN A 3 42.92 11.15 12.40
N ALA A 4 43.25 10.16 11.56
CA ALA A 4 42.41 9.00 11.36
C ALA A 4 42.52 8.02 12.53
N GLN A 5 41.39 7.49 13.00
CA GLN A 5 41.34 6.26 13.77
C GLN A 5 41.18 5.10 12.79
N GLU A 6 42.03 4.09 12.91
CA GLU A 6 41.96 2.87 12.11
C GLU A 6 41.20 1.79 12.88
N ARG A 7 40.19 1.19 12.26
CA ARG A 7 39.27 0.25 12.87
C ARG A 7 38.87 -0.84 11.87
N GLU A 8 38.14 -1.84 12.34
CA GLU A 8 37.56 -2.89 11.53
C GLU A 8 36.07 -3.05 11.87
N PHE A 9 35.28 -3.48 10.89
CA PHE A 9 33.90 -3.90 11.13
C PHE A 9 33.65 -5.25 10.45
N HIS A 10 32.75 -6.05 11.03
CA HIS A 10 32.36 -7.33 10.45
C HIS A 10 31.28 -7.13 9.40
N SER A 11 31.53 -7.60 8.18
CA SER A 11 30.53 -7.58 7.11
C SER A 11 29.49 -8.70 7.27
N PHE A 12 28.54 -8.79 6.33
CA PHE A 12 27.44 -9.77 6.33
C PHE A 12 27.91 -11.24 6.40
N ASP A 13 29.13 -11.54 5.98
CA ASP A 13 29.77 -12.86 6.01
C ASP A 13 30.80 -13.00 7.15
N GLN A 14 30.76 -12.09 8.13
CA GLN A 14 31.66 -12.01 9.29
C GLN A 14 33.13 -11.71 8.95
N VAL A 15 33.46 -11.43 7.69
CA VAL A 15 34.80 -10.99 7.29
C VAL A 15 35.07 -9.60 7.88
N PRO A 16 36.18 -9.41 8.62
CA PRO A 16 36.56 -8.10 9.13
C PRO A 16 37.12 -7.24 7.99
N LEU A 17 36.50 -6.10 7.74
CA LEU A 17 36.93 -5.14 6.72
C LEU A 17 37.49 -3.88 7.39
N PHE A 18 38.62 -3.41 6.88
CA PHE A 18 39.34 -2.27 7.40
C PHE A 18 38.62 -0.96 7.06
N TYR A 19 38.56 -0.02 8.01
CA TYR A 19 38.12 1.34 7.75
C TYR A 19 38.87 2.39 8.56
N ARG A 20 38.82 3.62 8.04
CA ARG A 20 39.29 4.83 8.68
C ARG A 20 38.12 5.68 9.12
N TYR A 21 38.23 6.22 10.33
CA TYR A 21 37.24 7.06 10.97
C TYR A 21 37.88 8.36 11.44
N TRP A 22 37.26 9.49 11.11
CA TRP A 22 37.64 10.81 11.59
C TRP A 22 36.44 11.40 12.35
N PRO A 23 36.52 11.53 13.68
CA PRO A 23 35.49 12.18 14.47
C PRO A 23 35.22 13.61 14.01
N SER A 24 34.00 14.10 14.24
CA SER A 24 33.72 15.54 14.13
C SER A 24 34.53 16.30 15.20
N THR A 25 35.03 17.48 14.84
CA THR A 25 35.71 18.37 15.79
C THR A 25 34.71 19.28 16.49
N THR A 26 33.51 19.45 15.94
CA THR A 26 32.39 20.17 16.56
C THR A 26 31.22 19.21 16.75
N ALA A 27 30.75 19.06 17.98
CA ALA A 27 29.61 18.19 18.27
C ALA A 27 28.30 18.79 17.74
N THR A 28 27.43 17.96 17.17
CA THR A 28 26.09 18.32 16.71
C THR A 28 25.07 17.28 17.16
N THR A 29 23.80 17.70 17.27
CA THR A 29 22.68 16.80 17.56
C THR A 29 21.54 17.11 16.58
N PRO A 30 21.18 16.18 15.68
CA PRO A 30 21.78 14.85 15.49
C PRO A 30 23.22 14.92 14.98
N ALA A 31 23.99 13.86 15.23
CA ALA A 31 25.35 13.72 14.71
C ALA A 31 25.32 13.45 13.20
N LYS A 32 26.22 14.08 12.44
CA LYS A 32 26.29 14.00 10.98
C LYS A 32 27.47 13.13 10.54
N ALA A 33 27.28 12.36 9.46
CA ALA A 33 28.38 11.59 8.87
C ALA A 33 28.47 11.70 7.34
N ILE A 34 29.70 11.56 6.86
CA ILE A 34 30.04 11.37 5.45
C ILE A 34 30.78 10.04 5.30
N VAL A 35 30.29 9.20 4.40
CA VAL A 35 30.93 7.94 3.99
C VAL A 35 31.59 8.15 2.63
N LEU A 36 32.91 7.95 2.56
CA LEU A 36 33.73 8.09 1.37
C LEU A 36 34.01 6.70 0.76
N LEU A 37 33.65 6.52 -0.50
CA LEU A 37 33.96 5.30 -1.26
C LEU A 37 35.02 5.59 -2.32
N HIS A 38 36.14 4.86 -2.23
CA HIS A 38 37.26 4.96 -3.16
C HIS A 38 36.93 4.40 -4.56
N ARG A 39 37.81 4.66 -5.54
CA ARG A 39 37.67 4.11 -6.90
C ARG A 39 38.04 2.64 -6.98
N GLY A 40 37.83 2.04 -8.15
CA GLY A 40 38.40 0.72 -8.45
C GLY A 40 39.92 0.72 -8.27
N HIS A 41 40.47 -0.41 -7.84
CA HIS A 41 41.91 -0.64 -7.59
C HIS A 41 42.53 0.11 -6.41
N GLU A 42 41.87 1.13 -5.86
CA GLU A 42 42.38 1.96 -4.76
C GLU A 42 41.97 1.45 -3.38
N HIS A 43 42.11 2.30 -2.36
CA HIS A 43 41.76 2.07 -0.95
C HIS A 43 41.41 3.42 -0.28
N SER A 44 40.86 3.39 0.95
CA SER A 44 40.40 4.58 1.70
C SER A 44 41.46 5.65 1.92
N GLY A 45 42.74 5.28 1.95
CA GLY A 45 43.84 6.24 2.15
C GLY A 45 43.87 7.33 1.07
N ARG A 46 43.43 7.01 -0.16
CA ARG A 46 43.49 7.92 -1.31
C ARG A 46 42.37 8.97 -1.35
N VAL A 47 41.39 8.85 -0.47
CA VAL A 47 40.30 9.83 -0.27
C VAL A 47 40.43 10.63 1.03
N THR A 48 41.50 10.40 1.81
CA THR A 48 41.74 11.09 3.10
C THR A 48 41.79 12.61 2.96
N HIS A 49 42.32 13.14 1.84
CA HIS A 49 42.42 14.59 1.63
C HIS A 49 41.04 15.30 1.67
N LEU A 50 39.97 14.59 1.32
CA LEU A 50 38.60 15.13 1.35
C LEU A 50 38.13 15.48 2.77
N VAL A 51 38.68 14.83 3.79
CA VAL A 51 38.32 15.08 5.19
C VAL A 51 38.66 16.52 5.60
N ASP A 52 39.81 17.02 5.16
CA ASP A 52 40.22 18.40 5.46
C ASP A 52 39.75 19.38 4.38
N GLU A 53 39.84 19.01 3.09
CA GLU A 53 39.51 19.94 1.98
C GLU A 53 38.01 20.28 1.87
N LEU A 54 37.10 19.42 2.34
CA LEU A 54 35.67 19.74 2.39
C LEU A 54 35.31 20.72 3.52
N ASP A 55 36.17 20.87 4.53
CA ASP A 55 36.00 21.83 5.63
C ASP A 55 34.61 21.77 6.30
N LEU A 56 34.28 20.56 6.78
CA LEU A 56 33.05 20.24 7.52
C LEU A 56 33.42 19.76 8.93
N PRO A 57 33.67 20.68 9.89
CA PRO A 57 34.15 20.34 11.24
C PRO A 57 33.07 19.67 12.09
N ASP A 58 31.80 19.87 11.75
CA ASP A 58 30.63 19.34 12.47
C ASP A 58 30.21 17.93 12.01
N THR A 59 30.97 17.34 11.09
CA THR A 59 30.65 16.08 10.42
C THR A 59 31.77 15.05 10.61
N ALA A 60 31.38 13.84 10.99
CA ALA A 60 32.27 12.69 11.07
C ALA A 60 32.52 12.10 9.66
N PHE A 61 33.71 11.58 9.40
CA PHE A 61 34.05 10.95 8.12
C PHE A 61 34.41 9.49 8.32
N PHE A 62 33.99 8.66 7.37
CA PHE A 62 34.22 7.23 7.34
C PHE A 62 34.68 6.82 5.95
N ALA A 63 35.71 6.00 5.85
CA ALA A 63 36.16 5.46 4.58
C ALA A 63 36.71 4.05 4.78
N TRP A 64 36.12 3.06 4.13
CA TRP A 64 36.58 1.68 4.24
C TRP A 64 37.54 1.29 3.10
N ASP A 65 38.23 0.18 3.26
CA ASP A 65 38.86 -0.51 2.14
C ASP A 65 37.87 -1.59 1.68
N ALA A 66 37.45 -1.55 0.41
CA ALA A 66 36.61 -2.61 -0.14
C ALA A 66 37.34 -3.98 -0.01
N ARG A 67 36.60 -5.08 0.12
CA ARG A 67 37.22 -6.41 0.18
C ARG A 67 38.11 -6.66 -1.04
N GLY A 68 39.27 -7.29 -0.82
CA GLY A 68 40.28 -7.49 -1.86
C GLY A 68 41.07 -6.23 -2.24
N ASN A 69 40.84 -5.09 -1.59
CA ASN A 69 41.54 -3.82 -1.81
C ASN A 69 42.21 -3.32 -0.53
N GLY A 70 43.27 -2.53 -0.67
CA GLY A 70 43.94 -1.88 0.46
C GLY A 70 44.36 -2.88 1.54
N ARG A 71 43.95 -2.60 2.78
CA ARG A 71 44.21 -3.42 3.96
C ARG A 71 43.11 -4.44 4.26
N SER A 72 41.96 -4.34 3.61
CA SER A 72 40.91 -5.34 3.77
C SER A 72 41.33 -6.70 3.19
N PRO A 73 40.91 -7.82 3.79
CA PRO A 73 41.33 -9.16 3.41
C PRO A 73 40.75 -9.63 2.07
N GLY A 74 41.18 -10.81 1.62
CA GLY A 74 40.71 -11.48 0.40
C GLY A 74 41.66 -11.37 -0.80
N PRO A 75 41.43 -12.16 -1.87
CA PRO A 75 42.25 -12.10 -3.08
C PRO A 75 42.24 -10.68 -3.68
N ARG A 76 43.41 -10.20 -4.09
CA ARG A 76 43.57 -8.83 -4.58
C ARG A 76 42.71 -8.59 -5.83
N GLY A 77 41.81 -7.60 -5.74
CA GLY A 77 40.96 -7.17 -6.84
C GLY A 77 39.76 -8.09 -7.08
N ASP A 78 39.39 -8.86 -6.06
CA ASP A 78 38.30 -9.82 -6.11
C ASP A 78 37.34 -9.67 -4.93
N ALA A 79 36.11 -10.07 -5.18
CA ALA A 79 35.04 -10.22 -4.21
C ALA A 79 34.21 -11.45 -4.62
N PRO A 80 33.42 -12.07 -3.73
CA PRO A 80 32.40 -13.05 -4.09
C PRO A 80 31.27 -12.49 -4.98
N GLY A 81 31.62 -11.91 -6.13
CA GLY A 81 30.73 -11.15 -7.01
C GLY A 81 30.66 -9.66 -6.66
N PHE A 82 30.16 -8.86 -7.60
CA PHE A 82 29.86 -7.45 -7.38
C PHE A 82 28.78 -7.21 -6.28
N PRO A 83 27.72 -8.04 -6.17
CA PRO A 83 26.72 -7.87 -5.10
C PRO A 83 27.28 -7.94 -3.68
N ALA A 84 28.38 -8.67 -3.46
CA ALA A 84 29.05 -8.71 -2.15
C ALA A 84 29.54 -7.32 -1.72
N LEU A 85 30.05 -6.50 -2.65
CA LEU A 85 30.48 -5.12 -2.37
C LEU A 85 29.31 -4.22 -1.95
N VAL A 86 28.13 -4.46 -2.53
CA VAL A 86 26.90 -3.74 -2.19
C VAL A 86 26.39 -4.15 -0.80
N ARG A 87 26.43 -5.45 -0.48
CA ARG A 87 26.08 -5.98 0.84
C ARG A 87 27.05 -5.56 1.94
N ASP A 88 28.33 -5.45 1.59
CA ASP A 88 29.31 -4.85 2.48
C ASP A 88 28.85 -3.44 2.84
N LEU A 89 28.39 -2.63 1.86
CA LEU A 89 28.10 -1.20 2.10
C LEU A 89 26.90 -1.07 3.03
N ASP A 90 25.89 -1.91 2.82
CA ASP A 90 24.75 -2.02 3.72
C ASP A 90 25.19 -2.39 5.15
N SER A 91 26.12 -3.35 5.29
CA SER A 91 26.68 -3.76 6.57
C SER A 91 27.48 -2.64 7.25
N PHE A 92 28.22 -1.85 6.47
CA PHE A 92 29.00 -0.73 6.98
C PHE A 92 28.12 0.43 7.46
N ILE A 93 27.05 0.74 6.72
CA ILE A 93 26.06 1.74 7.14
C ILE A 93 25.34 1.29 8.42
N ALA A 94 24.98 0.00 8.52
CA ALA A 94 24.42 -0.57 9.73
C ALA A 94 25.41 -0.50 10.92
N HIS A 95 26.69 -0.79 10.68
CA HIS A 95 27.75 -0.66 11.67
C HIS A 95 27.89 0.78 12.19
N ILE A 96 27.85 1.79 11.31
CA ILE A 96 27.89 3.21 11.70
C ILE A 96 26.72 3.55 12.63
N GLY A 97 25.51 3.08 12.31
CA GLY A 97 24.34 3.28 13.16
C GLY A 97 24.48 2.62 14.54
N ALA A 98 25.00 1.39 14.58
CA ALA A 98 25.12 0.62 15.81
C ALA A 98 26.26 1.10 16.73
N GLU A 99 27.45 1.35 16.18
CA GLU A 99 28.66 1.67 16.93
C GLU A 99 28.80 3.18 17.21
N HIS A 100 28.34 4.03 16.29
CA HIS A 100 28.52 5.48 16.38
C HIS A 100 27.23 6.24 16.68
N GLY A 101 26.07 5.57 16.70
CA GLY A 101 24.77 6.19 17.00
C GLY A 101 24.29 7.18 15.93
N ILE A 102 24.79 7.07 14.70
CA ILE A 102 24.46 7.99 13.60
C ILE A 102 23.38 7.35 12.73
N ALA A 103 22.20 7.97 12.69
CA ALA A 103 21.09 7.46 11.89
C ALA A 103 21.38 7.59 10.38
N ILE A 104 20.88 6.65 9.58
CA ILE A 104 21.09 6.63 8.11
C ILE A 104 20.60 7.92 7.42
N GLU A 105 19.59 8.57 7.99
CA GLU A 105 19.03 9.85 7.54
C GLU A 105 19.95 11.05 7.77
N ASP A 106 21.04 10.86 8.52
CA ASP A 106 22.08 11.85 8.78
C ASP A 106 23.43 11.47 8.15
N ILE A 107 23.41 10.51 7.20
CA ILE A 107 24.59 10.06 6.45
C ILE A 107 24.51 10.56 5.00
N VAL A 108 25.59 11.19 4.53
CA VAL A 108 25.86 11.43 3.11
C VAL A 108 26.89 10.42 2.61
N VAL A 109 26.69 9.86 1.41
CA VAL A 109 27.70 9.03 0.74
C VAL A 109 28.34 9.84 -0.38
N ILE A 110 29.67 9.97 -0.37
CA ILE A 110 30.46 10.47 -1.50
C ILE A 110 31.22 9.30 -2.11
N ALA A 111 31.04 9.07 -3.40
CA ALA A 111 31.61 7.92 -4.07
C ALA A 111 32.17 8.28 -5.44
N GLN A 112 33.25 7.62 -5.86
CA GLN A 112 33.89 7.87 -7.16
C GLN A 112 34.04 6.58 -7.97
N SER A 113 33.82 6.66 -9.29
CA SER A 113 34.06 5.55 -10.23
C SER A 113 33.29 4.27 -9.85
N VAL A 114 33.98 3.14 -9.63
CA VAL A 114 33.38 1.85 -9.19
C VAL A 114 32.63 2.00 -7.87
N GLY A 115 33.18 2.75 -6.90
CA GLY A 115 32.51 3.02 -5.62
C GLY A 115 31.17 3.73 -5.82
N ALA A 116 31.06 4.59 -6.84
CA ALA A 116 29.79 5.26 -7.17
C ALA A 116 28.75 4.29 -7.75
N VAL A 117 29.18 3.28 -8.52
CA VAL A 117 28.25 2.23 -8.99
C VAL A 117 27.79 1.36 -7.82
N VAL A 118 28.67 1.03 -6.86
CA VAL A 118 28.30 0.31 -5.62
C VAL A 118 27.25 1.12 -4.84
N ALA A 119 27.50 2.41 -4.62
CA ALA A 119 26.55 3.28 -3.91
C ALA A 119 25.22 3.44 -4.65
N ALA A 120 25.23 3.65 -5.97
CA ALA A 120 24.01 3.77 -6.77
C ALA A 120 23.20 2.46 -6.76
N THR A 121 23.89 1.31 -6.82
CA THR A 121 23.26 -0.02 -6.73
C THR A 121 22.64 -0.24 -5.35
N TRP A 122 23.36 0.09 -4.28
CA TRP A 122 22.83 0.03 -2.92
C TRP A 122 21.59 0.91 -2.74
N VAL A 123 21.64 2.16 -3.21
CA VAL A 123 20.50 3.08 -3.10
C VAL A 123 19.29 2.58 -3.89
N HIS A 124 19.51 2.01 -5.07
CA HIS A 124 18.43 1.41 -5.87
C HIS A 124 17.82 0.18 -5.20
N ASP A 125 18.66 -0.75 -4.75
CA ASP A 125 18.27 -2.07 -4.29
C ASP A 125 17.70 -2.07 -2.87
N TYR A 126 18.28 -1.26 -1.98
CA TYR A 126 17.91 -1.18 -0.56
C TYR A 126 17.00 -0.01 -0.23
N ALA A 127 16.89 0.99 -1.11
CA ALA A 127 16.13 2.23 -0.91
C ALA A 127 16.33 2.85 0.50
N PRO A 128 17.58 3.05 0.95
CA PRO A 128 17.86 3.65 2.25
C PRO A 128 17.30 5.07 2.32
N ARG A 129 16.86 5.49 3.52
CA ARG A 129 16.47 6.87 3.82
C ARG A 129 17.71 7.76 3.98
N LEU A 130 18.58 7.77 2.97
CA LEU A 130 19.89 8.43 2.98
C LEU A 130 19.75 9.96 2.85
N ARG A 131 20.61 10.73 3.53
CA ARG A 131 20.61 12.20 3.43
C ARG A 131 20.88 12.68 2.01
N ALA A 132 21.94 12.15 1.39
CA ALA A 132 22.30 12.45 0.02
C ALA A 132 23.33 11.46 -0.55
N LEU A 133 23.35 11.34 -1.87
CA LEU A 133 24.37 10.61 -2.63
C LEU A 133 25.12 11.57 -3.56
N VAL A 134 26.43 11.68 -3.38
CA VAL A 134 27.34 12.45 -4.25
C VAL A 134 28.19 11.46 -5.04
N MET A 135 28.17 11.57 -6.36
CA MET A 135 28.86 10.66 -7.26
C MET A 135 29.80 11.42 -8.18
N ALA A 136 31.05 10.99 -8.24
CA ALA A 136 32.06 11.50 -9.14
C ALA A 136 32.41 10.47 -10.22
N SER A 137 32.23 10.86 -11.49
CA SER A 137 32.54 10.06 -12.69
C SER A 137 32.19 8.56 -12.55
N PRO A 138 30.92 8.21 -12.23
CA PRO A 138 30.53 6.84 -11.98
C PRO A 138 30.84 5.91 -13.15
N ALA A 139 31.37 4.73 -12.85
CA ALA A 139 31.85 3.76 -13.83
C ALA A 139 30.73 2.96 -14.51
N PHE A 140 29.68 3.65 -14.97
CA PHE A 140 28.54 3.00 -15.62
C PHE A 140 28.89 2.33 -16.96
N LYS A 141 29.89 2.87 -17.67
CA LYS A 141 30.44 2.22 -18.87
C LYS A 141 31.90 2.60 -19.03
N VAL A 142 32.78 1.64 -18.81
CA VAL A 142 34.22 1.79 -19.03
C VAL A 142 34.52 1.75 -20.53
N LYS A 143 35.48 2.56 -20.98
CA LYS A 143 36.00 2.60 -22.35
C LYS A 143 36.84 1.35 -22.62
N LEU A 144 36.19 0.29 -23.09
CA LEU A 144 36.87 -0.92 -23.58
C LEU A 144 37.27 -0.72 -25.05
N TYR A 145 38.57 -0.82 -25.33
CA TYR A 145 39.11 -0.67 -26.69
C TYR A 145 39.00 -1.94 -27.54
N VAL A 146 38.74 -3.09 -26.93
CA VAL A 146 38.64 -4.39 -27.61
C VAL A 146 37.17 -4.71 -27.91
N PRO A 147 36.76 -4.82 -29.19
CA PRO A 147 35.42 -5.26 -29.57
C PRO A 147 35.07 -6.62 -28.97
N PHE A 148 33.81 -6.81 -28.57
CA PHE A 148 33.29 -8.04 -27.97
C PHE A 148 33.98 -8.52 -26.68
N ALA A 149 34.84 -7.70 -26.05
CA ALA A 149 35.58 -8.09 -24.84
C ALA A 149 34.66 -8.61 -23.72
N ARG A 150 33.53 -7.95 -23.45
CA ARG A 150 32.58 -8.41 -22.42
C ARG A 150 32.01 -9.81 -22.72
N ALA A 151 31.62 -10.06 -23.97
CA ALA A 151 31.07 -11.35 -24.39
C ALA A 151 32.14 -12.46 -24.34
N GLY A 152 33.36 -12.17 -24.79
CA GLY A 152 34.49 -13.08 -24.70
C GLY A 152 34.85 -13.43 -23.25
N LEU A 153 34.90 -12.44 -22.36
CA LEU A 153 35.17 -12.65 -20.93
C LEU A 153 34.08 -13.51 -20.27
N ALA A 154 32.81 -13.27 -20.57
CA ALA A 154 31.70 -14.06 -20.04
C ALA A 154 31.76 -15.53 -20.51
N LEU A 155 32.07 -15.77 -21.79
CA LEU A 155 32.26 -17.13 -22.32
C LEU A 155 33.44 -17.82 -21.64
N MET A 156 34.59 -17.15 -21.53
CA MET A 156 35.76 -17.71 -20.86
C MET A 156 35.48 -18.03 -19.39
N GLN A 157 34.78 -17.14 -18.67
CA GLN A 157 34.40 -17.38 -17.28
C GLN A 157 33.52 -18.63 -17.15
N LYS A 158 32.58 -18.83 -18.08
CA LYS A 158 31.72 -20.02 -18.11
C LYS A 158 32.52 -21.31 -18.36
N LEU A 159 33.57 -21.25 -19.18
CA LEU A 159 34.37 -22.43 -19.57
C LEU A 159 35.43 -22.82 -18.53
N ARG A 160 36.12 -21.86 -17.91
CA ARG A 160 37.27 -22.14 -17.02
C ARG A 160 37.13 -21.62 -15.59
N GLY A 161 35.98 -21.05 -15.24
CA GLY A 161 35.75 -20.41 -13.95
C GLY A 161 36.31 -18.99 -13.86
N ASN A 162 36.38 -18.45 -12.63
CA ASN A 162 36.86 -17.08 -12.39
C ASN A 162 38.36 -16.94 -12.69
N PHE A 163 38.76 -15.81 -13.25
CA PHE A 163 40.15 -15.46 -13.51
C PHE A 163 40.34 -13.94 -13.43
N PHE A 164 41.58 -13.48 -13.56
CA PHE A 164 41.94 -12.07 -13.40
C PHE A 164 42.37 -11.45 -14.73
N VAL A 165 42.02 -10.18 -14.90
CA VAL A 165 42.51 -9.33 -15.99
C VAL A 165 43.17 -8.09 -15.40
N ASN A 166 44.27 -7.64 -16.01
CA ASN A 166 44.92 -6.42 -15.56
C ASN A 166 44.16 -5.19 -16.08
N SER A 167 44.04 -4.19 -15.21
CA SER A 167 43.46 -2.89 -15.60
C SER A 167 44.34 -2.19 -16.62
N TYR A 168 43.71 -1.68 -17.69
CA TYR A 168 44.38 -0.84 -18.69
C TYR A 168 44.54 0.62 -18.23
N VAL A 169 43.97 0.98 -17.08
CA VAL A 169 43.95 2.35 -16.57
C VAL A 169 45.36 2.75 -16.14
N LYS A 170 45.90 3.79 -16.80
CA LYS A 170 47.22 4.36 -16.48
C LYS A 170 47.07 5.53 -15.50
N PRO A 171 48.03 5.76 -14.58
CA PRO A 171 47.95 6.83 -13.60
C PRO A 171 47.78 8.23 -14.24
N GLN A 172 48.45 8.48 -15.37
CA GLN A 172 48.34 9.73 -16.14
C GLN A 172 46.96 9.99 -16.78
N TRP A 173 46.07 9.00 -16.79
CA TRP A 173 44.67 9.18 -17.23
C TRP A 173 43.72 9.52 -16.08
N LEU A 174 44.24 9.49 -14.85
CA LEU A 174 43.45 9.72 -13.65
C LEU A 174 43.44 11.20 -13.28
N THR A 175 44.56 11.89 -13.35
CA THR A 175 44.68 13.28 -12.85
C THR A 175 45.81 14.00 -13.58
N HIS A 176 45.71 15.32 -13.67
CA HIS A 176 46.80 16.20 -14.12
C HIS A 176 47.84 16.46 -13.02
N ASP A 177 47.55 16.07 -11.77
CA ASP A 177 48.44 16.27 -10.64
C ASP A 177 49.62 15.27 -10.71
N PRO A 178 50.86 15.72 -11.00
CA PRO A 178 51.99 14.82 -11.15
C PRO A 178 52.35 14.11 -9.85
N ALA A 179 52.13 14.73 -8.68
CA ALA A 179 52.40 14.10 -7.39
C ALA A 179 51.40 12.96 -7.11
N ARG A 180 50.12 13.15 -7.47
CA ARG A 180 49.11 12.09 -7.35
C ARG A 180 49.34 10.97 -8.37
N VAL A 181 49.78 11.29 -9.59
CA VAL A 181 50.21 10.30 -10.59
C VAL A 181 51.34 9.44 -10.04
N GLU A 182 52.37 10.05 -9.48
CA GLU A 182 53.53 9.31 -8.96
C GLU A 182 53.19 8.50 -7.71
N SER A 183 52.46 9.10 -6.76
CA SER A 183 52.00 8.37 -5.58
C SER A 183 51.10 7.17 -5.94
N TYR A 184 50.29 7.24 -7.00
CA TYR A 184 49.52 6.08 -7.46
C TYR A 184 50.44 4.99 -8.06
N ARG A 185 51.51 5.40 -8.76
CA ARG A 185 52.44 4.47 -9.42
C ARG A 185 53.21 3.62 -8.40
N THR A 186 53.60 4.21 -7.28
CA THR A 186 54.47 3.62 -6.25
C THR A 186 53.73 3.04 -5.04
N ASP A 187 52.43 3.29 -4.91
CA ASP A 187 51.61 2.82 -3.79
C ASP A 187 51.41 1.28 -3.83
N PRO A 188 51.94 0.53 -2.83
CA PRO A 188 51.88 -0.92 -2.82
C PRO A 188 50.47 -1.47 -2.53
N LEU A 189 49.55 -0.63 -2.07
CA LEU A 189 48.17 -1.02 -1.79
C LEU A 189 47.27 -0.93 -3.04
N ILE A 190 47.78 -0.36 -4.14
CA ILE A 190 47.07 -0.32 -5.42
C ILE A 190 46.98 -1.73 -6.03
N THR A 191 45.75 -2.14 -6.28
CA THR A 191 45.44 -3.47 -6.77
C THR A 191 45.13 -3.45 -8.27
N ARG A 192 46.14 -3.67 -9.12
CA ARG A 192 46.00 -3.63 -10.59
C ARG A 192 45.13 -4.72 -11.22
N PRO A 193 45.18 -6.00 -10.79
CA PRO A 193 44.30 -7.02 -11.35
C PRO A 193 42.86 -6.80 -10.86
N ILE A 194 41.88 -7.15 -11.70
CA ILE A 194 40.47 -7.25 -11.33
C ILE A 194 39.95 -8.62 -11.75
N SER A 195 39.16 -9.25 -10.89
CA SER A 195 38.52 -10.52 -11.25
C SER A 195 37.43 -10.30 -12.28
N VAL A 196 37.31 -11.25 -13.21
CA VAL A 196 36.32 -11.18 -14.28
C VAL A 196 34.89 -11.27 -13.73
N ARG A 197 34.67 -12.00 -12.64
CA ARG A 197 33.35 -12.03 -11.99
C ARG A 197 32.91 -10.67 -11.45
N VAL A 198 33.82 -9.91 -10.84
CA VAL A 198 33.52 -8.56 -10.34
C VAL A 198 33.34 -7.60 -11.51
N LEU A 199 34.19 -7.69 -12.53
CA LEU A 199 34.11 -6.83 -13.71
C LEU A 199 32.79 -7.02 -14.49
N LEU A 200 32.37 -8.27 -14.73
CA LEU A 200 31.11 -8.56 -15.42
C LEU A 200 29.90 -8.15 -14.57
N GLY A 201 29.92 -8.45 -13.26
CA GLY A 201 28.88 -8.02 -12.33
C GLY A 201 28.75 -6.50 -12.23
N LEU A 202 29.86 -5.76 -12.29
CA LEU A 202 29.87 -4.29 -12.35
C LEU A 202 29.12 -3.79 -13.59
N TYR A 203 29.37 -4.37 -14.77
CA TYR A 203 28.67 -3.98 -15.99
C TYR A 203 27.18 -4.31 -15.94
N GLU A 204 26.82 -5.48 -15.42
CA GLU A 204 25.41 -5.88 -15.27
C GLU A 204 24.66 -4.96 -14.32
N ALA A 205 25.25 -4.64 -13.16
CA ALA A 205 24.69 -3.67 -12.23
C ALA A 205 24.60 -2.27 -12.86
N ALA A 206 25.66 -1.80 -13.51
CA ALA A 206 25.66 -0.49 -14.16
C ALA A 206 24.57 -0.35 -15.23
N ASP A 207 24.44 -1.32 -16.13
CA ASP A 207 23.41 -1.30 -17.18
C ASP A 207 22.01 -1.25 -16.56
N ARG A 208 21.77 -2.08 -15.53
CA ARG A 208 20.50 -2.14 -14.79
C ARG A 208 20.18 -0.81 -14.11
N ILE A 209 21.11 -0.27 -13.34
CA ILE A 209 20.90 0.96 -12.56
C ILE A 209 20.74 2.19 -13.46
N VAL A 210 21.44 2.28 -14.59
CA VAL A 210 21.22 3.36 -15.57
C VAL A 210 19.86 3.21 -16.25
N ALA A 211 19.48 1.97 -16.61
CA ALA A 211 18.17 1.73 -17.22
C ALA A 211 17.03 2.08 -16.25
N ASP A 212 17.19 1.81 -14.96
CA ASP A 212 16.14 1.94 -13.95
C ASP A 212 16.39 3.06 -12.92
N ALA A 213 17.16 4.09 -13.28
CA ALA A 213 17.54 5.17 -12.37
C ALA A 213 16.32 5.93 -11.77
N GLN A 214 15.16 5.82 -12.39
CA GLN A 214 13.88 6.34 -11.88
C GLN A 214 13.45 5.73 -10.54
N ALA A 215 13.98 4.56 -10.14
CA ALA A 215 13.76 3.99 -8.83
C ALA A 215 14.50 4.75 -7.70
N ILE A 216 15.52 5.56 -8.05
CA ILE A 216 16.33 6.32 -7.10
C ILE A 216 15.71 7.70 -6.87
N SER A 217 15.28 7.96 -5.63
CA SER A 217 14.63 9.20 -5.22
C SER A 217 15.37 10.00 -4.14
N VAL A 218 16.49 9.51 -3.63
CA VAL A 218 17.32 10.25 -2.65
C VAL A 218 17.93 11.49 -3.33
N PRO A 219 18.30 12.55 -2.60
CA PRO A 219 19.02 13.68 -3.19
C PRO A 219 20.33 13.24 -3.84
N VAL A 220 20.58 13.62 -5.10
CA VAL A 220 21.78 13.18 -5.86
C VAL A 220 22.55 14.36 -6.43
N GLN A 221 23.87 14.40 -6.23
CA GLN A 221 24.79 15.25 -6.99
C GLN A 221 25.68 14.36 -7.87
N LEU A 222 25.73 14.66 -9.16
CA LEU A 222 26.56 13.95 -10.14
C LEU A 222 27.62 14.89 -10.70
N LEU A 223 28.89 14.61 -10.42
CA LEU A 223 30.05 15.30 -10.99
C LEU A 223 30.55 14.52 -12.21
N VAL A 224 30.59 15.20 -13.35
CA VAL A 224 30.98 14.63 -14.65
C VAL A 224 32.29 15.27 -15.10
N SER A 225 33.36 14.48 -15.16
CA SER A 225 34.64 14.91 -15.73
C SER A 225 34.54 15.10 -17.25
N GLY A 226 34.94 16.27 -17.73
CA GLY A 226 34.80 16.67 -19.14
C GLY A 226 35.76 15.97 -20.11
N SER A 227 36.94 15.56 -19.62
CA SER A 227 38.00 14.92 -20.42
C SER A 227 38.35 13.53 -19.87
N ASP A 228 37.35 12.75 -19.47
CA ASP A 228 37.54 11.43 -18.86
C ASP A 228 38.02 10.38 -19.88
N PHE A 229 39.18 9.76 -19.64
CA PHE A 229 39.76 8.71 -20.49
C PHE A 229 39.32 7.27 -20.13
N VAL A 230 38.64 7.10 -19.00
CA VAL A 230 38.30 5.79 -18.43
C VAL A 230 36.85 5.42 -18.68
N VAL A 231 35.91 6.37 -18.54
CA VAL A 231 34.46 6.08 -18.64
C VAL A 231 33.77 6.94 -19.70
N HIS A 232 32.63 6.45 -20.20
CA HIS A 232 31.79 7.21 -21.11
C HIS A 232 30.85 8.15 -20.35
N ARG A 233 30.69 9.38 -20.86
CA ARG A 233 29.75 10.38 -20.33
C ARG A 233 28.27 10.00 -20.56
N GLY A 234 27.93 9.48 -21.74
CA GLY A 234 26.52 9.24 -22.13
C GLY A 234 25.67 8.47 -21.10
N PRO A 235 26.17 7.34 -20.53
CA PRO A 235 25.44 6.64 -19.46
C PRO A 235 25.26 7.46 -18.17
N GLN A 236 26.20 8.34 -17.82
CA GLN A 236 26.07 9.23 -16.68
C GLN A 236 24.96 10.26 -16.91
N ASP A 237 24.89 10.82 -18.13
CA ASP A 237 23.83 11.75 -18.52
C ASP A 237 22.45 11.08 -18.48
N ARG A 238 22.32 9.89 -19.08
CA ARG A 238 21.07 9.12 -19.05
C ARG A 238 20.63 8.76 -17.63
N PHE A 239 21.57 8.39 -16.77
CA PHE A 239 21.29 8.13 -15.36
C PHE A 239 20.67 9.37 -14.70
N TYR A 240 21.33 10.53 -14.83
CA TYR A 240 20.84 11.78 -14.25
C TYR A 240 19.46 12.21 -14.77
N GLU A 241 19.24 12.08 -16.07
CA GLU A 241 17.97 12.43 -16.72
C GLU A 241 16.82 11.58 -16.17
N ARG A 242 17.05 10.29 -15.96
CA ARG A 242 16.05 9.33 -15.47
C ARG A 242 15.80 9.37 -13.96
N LEU A 243 16.69 9.96 -13.16
CA LEU A 243 16.49 10.09 -11.71
C LEU A 243 15.14 10.74 -11.39
N SER A 244 14.40 10.12 -10.46
CA SER A 244 13.12 10.65 -9.97
C SER A 244 13.27 11.53 -8.73
N SER A 245 14.50 11.69 -8.23
CA SER A 245 14.80 12.57 -7.11
C SER A 245 14.36 14.01 -7.39
N PRO A 246 13.61 14.64 -6.46
CA PRO A 246 13.24 16.05 -6.58
C PRO A 246 14.45 16.98 -6.41
N ILE A 247 15.52 16.51 -5.75
CA ILE A 247 16.76 17.26 -5.53
C ILE A 247 17.89 16.54 -6.28
N LYS A 248 18.13 16.96 -7.52
CA LYS A 248 19.25 16.44 -8.33
C LYS A 248 20.08 17.55 -8.97
N GLU A 249 21.39 17.46 -8.83
CA GLU A 249 22.35 18.39 -9.43
C GLU A 249 23.35 17.64 -10.33
N ARG A 250 23.62 18.16 -11.53
CA ARG A 250 24.69 17.68 -12.41
C ARG A 250 25.72 18.78 -12.61
N VAL A 251 26.97 18.49 -12.26
CA VAL A 251 28.11 19.42 -12.37
C VAL A 251 29.06 18.89 -13.43
N HIS A 252 29.11 19.56 -14.59
CA HIS A 252 30.11 19.25 -15.61
C HIS A 252 31.39 20.03 -15.32
N LEU A 253 32.53 19.33 -15.32
CA LEU A 253 33.85 19.88 -14.99
C LEU A 253 34.75 19.83 -16.23
N PRO A 254 34.83 20.92 -17.03
CA PRO A 254 35.63 20.95 -18.25
C PRO A 254 37.10 20.63 -17.96
N GLY A 255 37.73 19.85 -18.83
CA GLY A 255 39.15 19.51 -18.71
C GLY A 255 39.49 18.45 -17.67
N PHE A 256 38.64 18.18 -16.66
CA PHE A 256 38.94 17.20 -15.60
C PHE A 256 39.12 15.78 -16.15
N PHE A 257 40.06 15.03 -15.59
CA PHE A 257 40.27 13.59 -15.81
C PHE A 257 39.46 12.75 -14.82
N HIS A 258 39.68 11.43 -14.80
CA HIS A 258 38.82 10.47 -14.09
C HIS A 258 38.85 10.57 -12.55
N ASP A 259 39.95 11.01 -11.95
CA ASP A 259 40.06 11.34 -10.51
C ASP A 259 39.41 12.69 -10.22
N THR A 260 38.11 12.83 -10.45
CA THR A 260 37.40 14.12 -10.32
C THR A 260 37.68 14.81 -8.98
N LEU A 261 37.70 14.05 -7.88
CA LEU A 261 37.93 14.53 -6.52
C LEU A 261 39.42 14.60 -6.14
N GLY A 262 40.31 14.05 -6.96
CA GLY A 262 41.77 14.09 -6.82
C GLY A 262 42.46 14.78 -7.99
N GLU A 263 41.76 15.63 -8.72
CA GLU A 263 42.30 16.44 -9.81
C GLU A 263 43.24 17.53 -9.26
N ARG A 264 44.18 18.02 -10.07
CA ARG A 264 45.08 19.11 -9.68
C ARG A 264 44.30 20.34 -9.24
N ASP A 265 43.37 20.78 -10.08
CA ASP A 265 42.58 21.99 -9.89
C ASP A 265 41.18 21.64 -9.34
N ARG A 266 41.10 20.75 -8.33
CA ARG A 266 39.86 20.16 -7.79
C ARG A 266 38.97 21.07 -6.93
N ALA A 267 39.46 22.25 -6.53
CA ALA A 267 38.74 23.19 -5.67
C ALA A 267 37.28 23.49 -6.14
N PRO A 268 37.00 23.73 -7.45
CA PRO A 268 35.64 23.93 -7.94
C PRO A 268 34.73 22.73 -7.70
N ALA A 269 35.24 21.50 -7.88
CA ALA A 269 34.47 20.28 -7.60
C ALA A 269 34.11 20.19 -6.11
N LEU A 270 35.10 20.40 -5.22
CA LEU A 270 34.89 20.31 -3.77
C LEU A 270 33.97 21.42 -3.25
N ALA A 271 34.06 22.63 -3.80
CA ALA A 271 33.16 23.72 -3.45
C ALA A 271 31.68 23.38 -3.76
N ARG A 272 31.41 22.75 -4.91
CA ARG A 272 30.07 22.28 -5.26
C ARG A 272 29.60 21.14 -4.36
N VAL A 273 30.48 20.19 -4.02
CA VAL A 273 30.17 19.09 -3.09
C VAL A 273 29.82 19.65 -1.71
N ARG A 274 30.67 20.53 -1.17
CA ARG A 274 30.47 21.16 0.14
C ARG A 274 29.14 21.91 0.21
N SER A 275 28.89 22.78 -0.77
CA SER A 275 27.65 23.57 -0.83
C SER A 275 26.40 22.67 -0.89
N PHE A 276 26.43 21.62 -1.71
CA PHE A 276 25.34 20.66 -1.79
C PHE A 276 25.10 19.95 -0.46
N ILE A 277 26.15 19.45 0.20
CA ILE A 277 26.06 18.75 1.49
C ILE A 277 25.51 19.66 2.59
N GLN A 278 26.03 20.88 2.71
CA GLN A 278 25.57 21.85 3.70
C GLN A 278 24.08 22.16 3.53
N ALA A 279 23.63 22.35 2.28
CA ALA A 279 22.21 22.54 2.00
C ALA A 279 21.35 21.33 2.40
N ARG A 280 21.83 20.10 2.20
CA ARG A 280 21.09 18.89 2.60
C ARG A 280 20.97 18.74 4.11
N PHE A 281 22.02 19.07 4.87
CA PHE A 281 21.97 19.02 6.33
C PHE A 281 21.21 20.19 6.96
N ALA A 282 21.08 21.33 6.27
CA ALA A 282 20.33 22.49 6.76
C ALA A 282 18.80 22.28 6.72
N GLU A 283 18.32 21.40 5.85
CA GLU A 283 16.89 21.13 5.67
C GLU A 283 16.48 19.82 6.36
N PRO A 284 15.19 19.66 6.76
CA PRO A 284 14.65 18.36 7.12
C PRO A 284 14.78 17.36 5.97
N LEU A 285 14.90 16.06 6.28
CA LEU A 285 14.92 15.01 5.25
C LEU A 285 13.67 15.11 4.37
N GLN A 286 13.87 15.31 3.07
CA GLN A 286 12.78 15.34 2.09
C GLN A 286 12.55 13.94 1.52
N GLU A 287 11.32 13.43 1.65
CA GLU A 287 10.92 12.14 1.10
C GLU A 287 9.85 12.30 0.02
N LEU A 288 10.12 11.73 -1.15
CA LEU A 288 9.14 11.60 -2.21
C LEU A 288 8.22 10.43 -1.90
N SER A 289 6.97 10.70 -1.50
CA SER A 289 5.98 9.64 -1.29
C SER A 289 5.69 8.88 -2.59
N ARG A 290 5.71 7.56 -2.50
CA ARG A 290 5.40 6.57 -3.55
C ARG A 290 4.08 5.83 -3.30
N ARG A 291 3.34 6.19 -2.26
CA ARG A 291 2.02 5.64 -1.93
C ARG A 291 1.10 5.54 -3.15
N ASP A 292 1.07 6.56 -3.99
CA ASP A 292 0.15 6.65 -5.15
C ASP A 292 0.82 6.27 -6.49
N ALA A 293 2.02 5.66 -6.47
CA ALA A 293 2.77 5.27 -7.68
C ALA A 293 2.08 4.19 -8.54
N HIS A 294 1.04 3.54 -8.01
CA HIS A 294 0.16 2.63 -8.76
C HIS A 294 -0.85 3.36 -9.67
N ARG A 295 -0.96 4.69 -9.56
CA ARG A 295 -1.90 5.52 -10.35
C ARG A 295 -1.20 6.42 -11.36
N HIS A 296 0.08 6.70 -11.14
CA HIS A 296 0.89 7.56 -12.00
C HIS A 296 2.39 7.30 -11.78
N GLY A 297 3.20 7.69 -12.76
CA GLY A 297 4.66 7.60 -12.69
C GLY A 297 5.22 6.37 -13.40
N PRO A 298 6.54 6.18 -13.34
CA PRO A 298 7.23 5.36 -14.34
C PRO A 298 6.88 3.88 -14.32
N THR A 299 6.65 3.28 -13.15
CA THR A 299 6.27 1.86 -13.07
C THR A 299 4.81 1.63 -13.48
N PHE A 300 3.92 2.59 -13.24
CA PHE A 300 2.55 2.57 -13.76
C PHE A 300 2.53 2.67 -15.28
N GLU A 301 3.22 3.67 -15.85
CA GLU A 301 3.34 3.86 -17.31
C GLU A 301 3.94 2.65 -18.02
N GLU A 302 4.98 2.03 -17.45
CA GLU A 302 5.57 0.79 -17.98
C GLU A 302 4.54 -0.35 -18.03
N SER A 303 3.75 -0.53 -16.96
CA SER A 303 2.72 -1.57 -16.91
C SER A 303 1.56 -1.30 -17.89
N GLU A 304 1.18 -0.04 -18.08
CA GLU A 304 0.16 0.36 -19.06
C GLU A 304 0.64 0.03 -20.48
N ILE A 305 1.87 0.41 -20.83
CA ILE A 305 2.45 0.11 -22.17
C ILE A 305 2.54 -1.40 -22.41
N LEU A 306 2.92 -2.17 -21.39
CA LEU A 306 2.99 -3.64 -21.48
C LEU A 306 1.61 -4.29 -21.66
N SER A 307 0.54 -3.65 -21.19
CA SER A 307 -0.83 -4.13 -21.34
C SER A 307 -1.34 -4.01 -22.78
N TRP A 308 -0.89 -3.00 -23.53
CA TRP A 308 -1.36 -2.77 -24.90
C TRP A 308 -0.90 -3.89 -25.82
N PRO A 309 -1.78 -4.66 -26.48
CA PRO A 309 -1.35 -5.70 -27.41
C PRO A 309 -0.52 -5.12 -28.56
N PRO A 310 0.46 -5.87 -29.12
CA PRO A 310 1.14 -5.42 -30.33
C PRO A 310 0.12 -5.26 -31.47
N GLU A 311 0.38 -4.33 -32.38
CA GLU A 311 -0.46 -4.15 -33.57
C GLU A 311 -0.58 -5.46 -34.35
N ARG A 312 -1.82 -5.85 -34.68
CA ARG A 312 -2.09 -7.11 -35.39
C ARG A 312 -1.32 -7.15 -36.69
N ASN A 313 -0.69 -8.30 -36.98
CA ASN A 313 0.13 -8.53 -38.18
C ASN A 313 1.39 -7.66 -38.30
N SER A 314 1.79 -6.94 -37.24
CA SER A 314 3.11 -6.33 -37.17
C SER A 314 4.20 -7.40 -37.01
N LEU A 315 5.46 -7.05 -37.30
CA LEU A 315 6.61 -7.91 -37.02
C LEU A 315 6.69 -8.31 -35.53
N ALA A 316 6.25 -7.42 -34.63
CA ALA A 316 6.19 -7.68 -33.20
C ALA A 316 5.12 -8.74 -32.86
N ASP A 317 3.92 -8.64 -33.44
CA ASP A 317 2.86 -9.65 -33.25
C ASP A 317 3.29 -11.02 -33.80
N LEU A 318 3.87 -11.07 -35.00
CA LEU A 318 4.40 -12.30 -35.58
C LEU A 318 5.46 -12.95 -34.68
N ARG A 319 6.43 -12.15 -34.19
CA ARG A 319 7.47 -12.61 -33.25
C ARG A 319 6.84 -13.26 -32.02
N TRP A 320 5.87 -12.60 -31.39
CA TRP A 320 5.25 -13.10 -30.16
C TRP A 320 4.34 -14.32 -30.41
N ARG A 321 3.71 -14.43 -31.58
CA ARG A 321 2.99 -15.66 -31.99
C ARG A 321 3.92 -16.86 -32.12
N VAL A 322 5.11 -16.68 -32.72
CA VAL A 322 6.13 -17.74 -32.82
C VAL A 322 6.60 -18.16 -31.43
N VAL A 323 6.90 -17.21 -30.54
CA VAL A 323 7.32 -17.51 -29.15
C VAL A 323 6.25 -18.32 -28.41
N ARG A 324 4.97 -17.90 -28.46
CA ARG A 324 3.86 -18.65 -27.84
C ARG A 324 3.67 -20.03 -28.46
N GLY A 325 3.83 -20.16 -29.78
CA GLY A 325 3.82 -21.45 -30.47
C GLY A 325 4.94 -22.37 -29.97
N GLY A 326 6.15 -21.83 -29.80
CA GLY A 326 7.30 -22.53 -29.24
C GLY A 326 7.08 -23.00 -27.80
N LEU A 327 6.46 -22.18 -26.94
CA LEU A 327 6.09 -22.58 -25.58
C LEU A 327 5.08 -23.73 -25.57
N ARG A 328 4.05 -23.69 -26.44
CA ARG A 328 3.07 -24.79 -26.57
C ARG A 328 3.73 -26.09 -27.00
N PHE A 329 4.63 -26.02 -27.99
CA PHE A 329 5.42 -27.17 -28.40
C PHE A 329 6.32 -27.67 -27.25
N GLY A 330 7.02 -26.77 -26.57
CA GLY A 330 7.84 -27.08 -25.40
C GLY A 330 7.06 -27.77 -24.28
N GLY A 331 5.81 -27.38 -24.03
CA GLY A 331 4.92 -28.02 -23.06
C GLY A 331 4.54 -29.46 -23.39
N THR A 332 4.74 -29.94 -24.62
CA THR A 332 4.57 -31.37 -24.94
C THR A 332 5.75 -32.23 -24.48
N LEU A 333 6.92 -31.60 -24.29
CA LEU A 333 8.20 -32.25 -24.00
C LEU A 333 8.72 -31.95 -22.59
N SER A 334 8.40 -30.79 -22.01
CA SER A 334 8.83 -30.32 -20.67
C SER A 334 7.64 -30.31 -19.71
N GLU A 335 7.81 -30.95 -18.55
CA GLU A 335 6.79 -30.99 -17.51
C GLU A 335 6.61 -29.61 -16.86
N GLY A 336 7.70 -28.85 -16.66
CA GLY A 336 7.63 -27.51 -16.09
C GLY A 336 6.86 -26.51 -16.97
N ILE A 337 7.08 -26.53 -18.29
CA ILE A 337 6.35 -25.69 -19.24
C ILE A 337 4.89 -26.14 -19.33
N ALA A 338 4.64 -27.46 -19.36
CA ALA A 338 3.27 -28.01 -19.38
C ALA A 338 2.46 -27.53 -18.18
N LEU A 339 3.06 -27.61 -16.98
CA LEU A 339 2.43 -27.18 -15.74
C LEU A 339 2.09 -25.69 -15.78
N GLY A 340 3.04 -24.83 -16.20
CA GLY A 340 2.81 -23.39 -16.33
C GLY A 340 1.70 -23.02 -17.34
N LEU A 341 1.58 -23.78 -18.45
CA LEU A 341 0.49 -23.60 -19.41
C LEU A 341 -0.88 -24.06 -18.87
N GLN A 342 -0.91 -25.05 -17.98
CA GLN A 342 -2.14 -25.61 -17.42
C GLN A 342 -2.67 -24.79 -16.25
N THR A 343 -1.80 -24.44 -15.29
CA THR A 343 -2.19 -23.82 -14.02
C THR A 343 -1.83 -22.33 -13.93
N GLY A 344 -1.06 -21.81 -14.89
CA GLY A 344 -0.48 -20.46 -14.87
C GLY A 344 0.95 -20.46 -14.32
N PHE A 345 1.82 -19.65 -14.93
CA PHE A 345 3.26 -19.61 -14.59
C PHE A 345 3.55 -19.00 -13.21
N ASP A 346 2.60 -18.28 -12.65
CA ASP A 346 2.63 -17.66 -11.32
C ASP A 346 1.89 -18.50 -10.25
N SER A 347 1.44 -19.71 -10.59
CA SER A 347 0.69 -20.58 -9.67
C SER A 347 1.56 -21.24 -8.61
N GLY A 348 0.97 -21.60 -7.46
CA GLY A 348 1.65 -22.32 -6.38
C GLY A 348 2.29 -23.64 -6.83
N SER A 349 1.62 -24.37 -7.73
CA SER A 349 2.14 -25.62 -8.30
C SER A 349 3.37 -25.39 -9.19
N THR A 350 3.36 -24.38 -10.06
CA THR A 350 4.54 -24.02 -10.86
C THR A 350 5.69 -23.59 -9.96
N LEU A 351 5.43 -22.77 -8.94
CA LEU A 351 6.46 -22.34 -7.99
C LEU A 351 7.09 -23.51 -7.23
N ASP A 352 6.30 -24.48 -6.76
CA ASP A 352 6.84 -25.69 -6.11
C ASP A 352 7.71 -26.52 -7.08
N TYR A 353 7.31 -26.63 -8.35
CA TYR A 353 8.14 -27.26 -9.37
C TYR A 353 9.49 -26.52 -9.54
N ILE A 354 9.45 -25.19 -9.62
CA ILE A 354 10.67 -24.36 -9.69
C ILE A 354 11.55 -24.54 -8.46
N TYR A 355 10.97 -24.66 -7.26
CA TYR A 355 11.75 -24.86 -6.02
C TYR A 355 12.46 -26.21 -5.96
N ARG A 356 11.92 -27.26 -6.60
CA ARG A 356 12.55 -28.60 -6.65
C ARG A 356 13.79 -28.66 -7.53
N ASP A 357 13.88 -27.81 -8.57
CA ASP A 357 15.02 -27.71 -9.50
C ASP A 357 15.41 -29.04 -10.21
N GLU A 358 14.42 -29.91 -10.44
CA GLU A 358 14.57 -31.20 -11.08
C GLU A 358 13.92 -31.20 -12.47
N ALA A 359 14.72 -31.41 -13.52
CA ALA A 359 14.21 -31.54 -14.89
C ALA A 359 13.54 -32.90 -15.11
N ARG A 360 12.25 -32.89 -15.48
CA ARG A 360 11.40 -34.09 -15.63
C ARG A 360 10.77 -34.24 -17.02
N GLY A 361 11.30 -33.55 -18.03
CA GLY A 361 10.83 -33.66 -19.42
C GLY A 361 10.94 -35.07 -20.03
N LYS A 362 10.13 -35.32 -21.08
CA LYS A 362 10.07 -36.59 -21.81
C LYS A 362 11.32 -36.81 -22.66
N GLY A 363 12.07 -37.87 -22.37
CA GLY A 363 13.30 -38.21 -23.08
C GLY A 363 14.46 -37.22 -22.87
N PRO A 364 15.62 -37.42 -23.52
CA PRO A 364 16.80 -36.56 -23.35
C PRO A 364 16.55 -35.11 -23.78
N LEU A 365 15.89 -34.92 -24.93
CA LEU A 365 15.56 -33.59 -25.45
C LEU A 365 14.56 -32.86 -24.54
N GLY A 366 13.52 -33.55 -24.05
CA GLY A 366 12.57 -32.97 -23.11
C GLY A 366 13.25 -32.54 -21.82
N ARG A 367 14.12 -33.37 -21.23
CA ARG A 367 14.91 -33.00 -20.03
C ARG A 367 15.82 -31.80 -20.28
N MET A 368 16.41 -31.67 -21.47
CA MET A 368 17.22 -30.51 -21.83
C MET A 368 16.38 -29.23 -21.92
N ILE A 369 15.21 -29.28 -22.58
CA ILE A 369 14.28 -28.14 -22.66
C ILE A 369 13.82 -27.73 -21.27
N ASP A 370 13.50 -28.70 -20.43
CA ASP A 370 13.01 -28.50 -19.08
C ASP A 370 14.09 -27.93 -18.15
N ARG A 371 15.34 -28.39 -18.29
CA ARG A 371 16.50 -27.78 -17.61
C ARG A 371 16.71 -26.34 -18.06
N ASN A 372 16.65 -26.06 -19.37
CA ASN A 372 16.74 -24.69 -19.88
C ASN A 372 15.61 -23.79 -19.36
N TYR A 373 14.40 -24.33 -19.22
CA TYR A 373 13.29 -23.65 -18.56
C TYR A 373 13.66 -23.35 -17.11
N LEU A 374 14.02 -24.35 -16.30
CA LEU A 374 14.42 -24.15 -14.89
C LEU A 374 15.59 -23.16 -14.71
N ASP A 375 16.52 -23.11 -15.65
CA ASP A 375 17.70 -22.24 -15.62
C ASP A 375 17.44 -20.81 -16.12
N ALA A 376 16.22 -20.50 -16.59
CA ALA A 376 15.86 -19.13 -16.95
C ALA A 376 16.00 -18.19 -15.75
N ILE A 377 16.44 -16.94 -16.01
CA ILE A 377 16.88 -16.01 -14.96
C ILE A 377 15.78 -15.70 -13.93
N GLY A 378 14.52 -15.57 -14.36
CA GLY A 378 13.38 -15.35 -13.46
C GLY A 378 13.21 -16.49 -12.45
N TRP A 379 13.32 -17.74 -12.90
CA TRP A 379 13.17 -18.92 -12.04
C TRP A 379 14.36 -19.14 -11.11
N ARG A 380 15.58 -18.88 -11.60
CA ARG A 380 16.77 -18.83 -10.73
C ARG A 380 16.60 -17.79 -9.63
N GLY A 381 16.11 -16.60 -9.96
CA GLY A 381 15.77 -15.54 -9.00
C GLY A 381 14.76 -16.02 -7.95
N ILE A 382 13.68 -16.70 -8.35
CA ILE A 382 12.68 -17.25 -7.42
C ILE A 382 13.28 -18.29 -6.47
N ARG A 383 14.18 -19.16 -6.94
CA ARG A 383 14.89 -20.12 -6.08
C ARG A 383 15.76 -19.40 -5.04
N VAL A 384 16.50 -18.36 -5.45
CA VAL A 384 17.31 -17.54 -4.53
C VAL A 384 16.44 -16.79 -3.53
N ARG A 385 15.31 -16.21 -3.97
CA ARG A 385 14.29 -15.60 -3.10
C ARG A 385 13.84 -16.58 -2.01
N GLY A 386 13.56 -17.84 -2.38
CA GLY A 386 13.21 -18.89 -1.42
C GLY A 386 14.29 -19.10 -0.35
N LYS A 387 15.57 -19.17 -0.75
CA LYS A 387 16.70 -19.31 0.19
C LYS A 387 16.83 -18.11 1.13
N HIS A 388 16.74 -16.89 0.60
CA HIS A 388 16.78 -15.66 1.41
C HIS A 388 15.60 -15.57 2.38
N LEU A 389 14.42 -16.04 1.98
CA LEU A 389 13.27 -16.12 2.87
C LEU A 389 13.51 -17.10 4.01
N GLN A 390 14.02 -18.30 3.72
CA GLN A 390 14.39 -19.25 4.78
C GLN A 390 15.44 -18.67 5.75
N GLU A 391 16.44 -17.95 5.23
CA GLU A 391 17.46 -17.27 6.04
C GLU A 391 16.83 -16.25 7.00
N LEU A 392 16.01 -15.32 6.48
CA LEU A 392 15.41 -14.27 7.29
C LEU A 392 14.31 -14.79 8.24
N LEU A 393 13.63 -15.88 7.91
CA LEU A 393 12.69 -16.54 8.82
C LEU A 393 13.41 -17.14 10.03
N ARG A 394 14.57 -17.77 9.83
CA ARG A 394 15.40 -18.28 10.93
C ARG A 394 15.96 -17.15 11.79
N ASP A 395 16.42 -16.05 11.18
CA ASP A 395 16.84 -14.84 11.92
C ASP A 395 15.69 -14.26 12.76
N ALA A 396 14.49 -14.14 12.18
CA ALA A 396 13.31 -13.67 12.92
C ALA A 396 12.94 -14.57 14.10
N ALA A 397 12.98 -15.90 13.91
CA ALA A 397 12.73 -16.87 14.96
C ALA A 397 13.76 -16.75 16.10
N GLN A 398 15.05 -16.62 15.77
CA GLN A 398 16.11 -16.40 16.74
C GLN A 398 15.91 -15.11 17.54
N ARG A 399 15.55 -14.00 16.87
CA ARG A 399 15.28 -12.71 17.51
C ARG A 399 14.06 -12.75 18.42
N LEU A 400 12.99 -13.46 18.03
CA LEU A 400 11.80 -13.64 18.86
C LEU A 400 12.10 -14.42 20.13
N ARG A 401 12.84 -15.54 20.00
CA ARG A 401 13.26 -16.34 21.15
C ARG A 401 14.19 -15.58 22.08
N GLY A 402 15.13 -14.81 21.53
CA GLY A 402 15.99 -13.90 22.32
C GLY A 402 15.21 -12.83 23.10
N GLN A 403 13.98 -12.52 22.69
CA GLN A 403 13.06 -11.61 23.38
C GLN A 403 12.10 -12.35 24.35
N GLY A 404 12.21 -13.67 24.49
CA GLY A 404 11.27 -14.49 25.27
C GLY A 404 9.87 -14.60 24.64
N ALA A 405 9.72 -14.30 23.35
CA ALA A 405 8.45 -14.39 22.64
C ALA A 405 8.34 -15.73 21.89
N PRO A 406 7.14 -16.34 21.81
CA PRO A 406 6.93 -17.55 21.02
C PRO A 406 7.07 -17.25 19.52
N VAL A 407 7.48 -18.25 18.74
CA VAL A 407 7.57 -18.24 17.28
C VAL A 407 6.27 -18.81 16.71
N ARG A 408 5.29 -17.93 16.50
CA ARG A 408 3.98 -18.26 15.91
C ARG A 408 3.91 -17.65 14.52
N VAL A 409 3.97 -18.50 13.52
CA VAL A 409 4.12 -18.10 12.12
C VAL A 409 2.76 -18.06 11.43
N LEU A 410 2.47 -16.97 10.74
CA LEU A 410 1.36 -16.88 9.79
C LEU A 410 1.91 -16.58 8.40
N ASP A 411 1.65 -17.46 7.45
CA ASP A 411 1.84 -17.18 6.03
C ASP A 411 0.48 -16.92 5.39
N VAL A 412 0.26 -15.69 4.91
CA VAL A 412 -1.06 -15.25 4.43
C VAL A 412 -1.38 -15.75 3.02
N ALA A 413 -0.37 -16.15 2.26
CA ALA A 413 -0.48 -16.60 0.87
C ALA A 413 0.66 -17.59 0.57
N ALA A 414 0.55 -18.78 1.16
CA ALA A 414 1.65 -19.71 1.26
C ALA A 414 1.94 -20.49 -0.03
N GLY A 415 1.00 -20.55 -0.99
CA GLY A 415 1.05 -21.56 -2.04
C GLY A 415 1.03 -22.94 -1.40
N HIS A 416 2.13 -23.70 -1.44
CA HIS A 416 2.25 -24.95 -0.68
C HIS A 416 2.94 -24.79 0.68
N GLY A 417 3.50 -23.61 0.98
CA GLY A 417 4.17 -23.29 2.25
C GLY A 417 5.54 -23.93 2.46
N ARG A 418 6.14 -24.52 1.42
CA ARG A 418 7.42 -25.25 1.48
C ARG A 418 8.52 -24.48 2.22
N TYR A 419 8.73 -23.22 1.86
CA TYR A 419 9.82 -22.42 2.43
C TYR A 419 9.65 -22.15 3.93
N VAL A 420 8.41 -22.02 4.43
CA VAL A 420 8.16 -21.89 5.87
C VAL A 420 8.41 -23.21 6.58
N LEU A 421 7.92 -24.31 6.01
CA LEU A 421 8.07 -25.65 6.60
C LEU A 421 9.54 -26.10 6.63
N GLU A 422 10.31 -25.83 5.57
CA GLU A 422 11.75 -26.13 5.52
C GLU A 422 12.57 -25.20 6.43
N ALA A 423 12.11 -23.99 6.69
CA ALA A 423 12.81 -23.06 7.58
C ALA A 423 12.54 -23.34 9.07
N LEU A 424 11.27 -23.62 9.42
CA LEU A 424 10.76 -23.56 10.80
C LEU A 424 9.92 -24.79 11.20
N GLY A 425 9.69 -25.76 10.31
CA GLY A 425 8.92 -26.97 10.64
C GLY A 425 9.70 -27.95 11.54
N GLN A 426 11.02 -27.92 11.46
CA GLN A 426 11.93 -28.81 12.19
C GLN A 426 13.24 -28.08 12.55
N GLY A 427 14.12 -28.77 13.27
CA GLY A 427 15.47 -28.28 13.60
C GLY A 427 15.50 -27.29 14.75
N GLU A 428 16.66 -26.63 14.92
CA GLU A 428 16.91 -25.76 16.07
C GLU A 428 15.91 -24.59 16.12
N GLN A 429 15.60 -23.96 14.99
CA GLN A 429 14.70 -22.81 14.89
C GLN A 429 13.23 -23.19 14.70
N ARG A 430 12.83 -24.41 15.08
CA ARG A 430 11.45 -24.90 14.97
C ARG A 430 10.43 -23.95 15.60
N ALA A 431 9.36 -23.64 14.88
CA ALA A 431 8.27 -22.78 15.36
C ALA A 431 7.40 -23.49 16.41
N ASP A 432 6.76 -22.71 17.28
CA ASP A 432 5.77 -23.20 18.23
C ASP A 432 4.45 -23.54 17.52
N ARG A 433 4.06 -22.70 16.56
CA ARG A 433 2.89 -22.89 15.69
C ARG A 433 3.10 -22.30 14.31
N ILE A 434 2.58 -22.98 13.29
CA ILE A 434 2.58 -22.51 11.90
C ILE A 434 1.15 -22.56 11.36
N VAL A 435 0.68 -21.43 10.85
CA VAL A 435 -0.60 -21.32 10.13
C VAL A 435 -0.28 -20.88 8.71
N LEU A 436 -0.54 -21.75 7.75
CA LEU A 436 -0.41 -21.48 6.32
C LEU A 436 -1.79 -21.22 5.74
N ARG A 437 -1.92 -20.18 4.90
CA ARG A 437 -3.18 -19.84 4.24
C ARG A 437 -3.01 -19.65 2.75
N ASP A 438 -4.04 -20.00 1.99
CA ASP A 438 -4.14 -19.71 0.56
C ASP A 438 -5.62 -19.61 0.17
N PHE A 439 -5.94 -18.84 -0.86
CA PHE A 439 -7.33 -18.72 -1.32
C PHE A 439 -7.76 -19.95 -2.15
N SER A 440 -6.79 -20.63 -2.77
CA SER A 440 -7.01 -21.80 -3.62
C SER A 440 -7.07 -23.09 -2.81
N GLU A 441 -8.18 -23.82 -2.91
CA GLU A 441 -8.36 -25.10 -2.23
C GLU A 441 -7.33 -26.16 -2.69
N LEU A 442 -6.92 -26.11 -3.96
CA LEU A 442 -5.88 -26.98 -4.50
C LEU A 442 -4.55 -26.79 -3.75
N ASN A 443 -4.15 -25.53 -3.55
CA ASN A 443 -2.94 -25.18 -2.81
C ASN A 443 -3.03 -25.64 -1.35
N VAL A 444 -4.18 -25.45 -0.70
CA VAL A 444 -4.44 -25.91 0.67
C VAL A 444 -4.29 -27.44 0.78
N THR A 445 -4.87 -28.18 -0.16
CA THR A 445 -4.80 -29.65 -0.19
C THR A 445 -3.36 -30.14 -0.36
N GLN A 446 -2.63 -29.58 -1.33
CA GLN A 446 -1.23 -29.93 -1.57
C GLN A 446 -0.32 -29.51 -0.41
N GLY A 447 -0.62 -28.39 0.24
CA GLY A 447 0.05 -27.92 1.45
C GLY A 447 -0.16 -28.85 2.64
N LYS A 448 -1.38 -29.34 2.89
CA LYS A 448 -1.65 -30.37 3.92
C LYS A 448 -0.82 -31.64 3.67
N ALA A 449 -0.78 -32.12 2.44
CA ALA A 449 0.05 -33.27 2.06
C ALA A 449 1.56 -33.00 2.22
N LEU A 450 2.01 -31.75 2.08
CA LEU A 450 3.40 -31.39 2.33
C LEU A 450 3.73 -31.34 3.84
N ILE A 451 2.81 -30.86 4.67
CA ILE A 451 2.95 -30.85 6.14
C ILE A 451 3.18 -32.28 6.66
N GLU A 452 2.38 -33.24 6.20
CA GLU A 452 2.51 -34.66 6.56
C GLU A 452 3.87 -35.22 6.12
N ARG A 453 4.25 -34.99 4.85
CA ARG A 453 5.54 -35.47 4.31
C ARG A 453 6.76 -34.91 5.03
N LEU A 454 6.67 -33.67 5.51
CA LEU A 454 7.73 -33.00 6.27
C LEU A 454 7.58 -33.22 7.79
N GLY A 455 6.68 -34.09 8.25
CA GLY A 455 6.54 -34.43 9.67
C GLY A 455 6.26 -33.23 10.59
N ALA A 456 5.52 -32.23 10.10
CA ALA A 456 5.25 -30.97 10.82
C ALA A 456 3.78 -30.85 11.29
N ALA A 457 3.00 -31.94 11.20
CA ALA A 457 1.55 -31.94 11.45
C ALA A 457 1.18 -31.58 12.90
N ASP A 458 2.09 -31.73 13.86
CA ASP A 458 1.87 -31.40 15.26
C ASP A 458 1.90 -29.88 15.55
N ILE A 459 2.58 -29.10 14.71
CA ILE A 459 2.70 -27.63 14.85
C ILE A 459 2.09 -26.84 13.70
N ALA A 460 1.96 -27.42 12.51
CA ALA A 460 1.54 -26.74 11.30
C ALA A 460 0.14 -27.14 10.86
N ARG A 461 -0.65 -26.16 10.42
CA ARG A 461 -1.95 -26.38 9.78
C ARG A 461 -2.12 -25.48 8.57
N PHE A 462 -2.93 -25.94 7.63
CA PHE A 462 -3.22 -25.21 6.38
C PHE A 462 -4.72 -24.95 6.26
N GLU A 463 -5.09 -23.69 6.11
CA GLU A 463 -6.47 -23.21 6.02
C GLU A 463 -6.72 -22.41 4.74
N GLN A 464 -7.97 -22.36 4.29
CA GLN A 464 -8.34 -21.45 3.22
C GLN A 464 -8.45 -20.01 3.75
N GLY A 465 -8.01 -19.02 2.97
CA GLY A 465 -8.06 -17.64 3.41
C GLY A 465 -7.80 -16.59 2.35
N ASP A 466 -8.41 -15.42 2.52
CA ASP A 466 -8.14 -14.24 1.70
C ASP A 466 -7.13 -13.32 2.40
N ALA A 467 -5.94 -13.18 1.80
CA ALA A 467 -4.88 -12.31 2.28
C ALA A 467 -5.22 -10.80 2.21
N PHE A 468 -6.27 -10.41 1.50
CA PHE A 468 -6.74 -9.03 1.39
C PHE A 468 -7.95 -8.71 2.27
N ASP A 469 -8.46 -9.69 3.03
CA ASP A 469 -9.54 -9.50 4.01
C ASP A 469 -8.95 -9.23 5.41
N PRO A 470 -8.98 -7.98 5.91
CA PRO A 470 -8.39 -7.65 7.19
C PRO A 470 -9.08 -8.32 8.38
N ALA A 471 -10.38 -8.65 8.26
CA ALA A 471 -11.12 -9.30 9.33
C ALA A 471 -10.67 -10.75 9.48
N GLN A 472 -10.46 -11.46 8.36
CA GLN A 472 -9.91 -12.81 8.38
C GLN A 472 -8.47 -12.85 8.88
N LEU A 473 -7.66 -11.83 8.59
CA LEU A 473 -6.29 -11.73 9.11
C LEU A 473 -6.26 -11.44 10.62
N ALA A 474 -7.15 -10.56 11.09
CA ALA A 474 -7.25 -10.22 12.51
C ALA A 474 -7.83 -11.35 13.39
N ALA A 475 -8.55 -12.30 12.78
CA ALA A 475 -9.17 -13.43 13.48
C ALA A 475 -8.26 -14.68 13.58
N VAL A 476 -7.02 -14.62 13.09
CA VAL A 476 -6.10 -15.77 13.13
C VAL A 476 -5.71 -16.08 14.59
N ASP A 477 -5.96 -17.33 15.01
CA ASP A 477 -5.64 -17.83 16.35
C ASP A 477 -4.74 -19.09 16.28
N PRO A 478 -3.59 -19.13 16.98
CA PRO A 478 -3.06 -18.09 17.86
C PRO A 478 -2.53 -16.88 17.09
N ALA A 479 -2.63 -15.71 17.71
CA ALA A 479 -2.12 -14.47 17.15
C ALA A 479 -0.63 -14.59 16.76
N PRO A 480 -0.25 -14.37 15.49
CA PRO A 480 1.11 -14.59 15.01
C PRO A 480 2.08 -13.56 15.60
N THR A 481 3.30 -14.00 15.86
CA THR A 481 4.44 -13.14 16.22
C THR A 481 5.38 -12.93 15.02
N LEU A 482 5.28 -13.78 14.00
CA LEU A 482 5.97 -13.67 12.71
C LEU A 482 4.96 -13.86 11.57
N ALA A 483 4.70 -12.81 10.80
CA ALA A 483 3.91 -12.89 9.58
C ALA A 483 4.80 -13.00 8.35
N VAL A 484 4.33 -13.68 7.31
CA VAL A 484 5.03 -13.91 6.04
C VAL A 484 4.13 -13.54 4.88
N VAL A 485 4.67 -12.78 3.93
CA VAL A 485 4.04 -12.47 2.65
C VAL A 485 5.07 -12.62 1.54
N SER A 486 5.01 -13.70 0.77
CA SER A 486 5.98 -13.96 -0.29
C SER A 486 5.31 -14.20 -1.63
N GLY A 487 5.70 -13.43 -2.65
CA GLY A 487 5.21 -13.56 -4.02
C GLY A 487 3.77 -13.10 -4.24
N LEU A 488 3.09 -12.59 -3.21
CA LEU A 488 1.72 -12.11 -3.30
C LEU A 488 1.65 -10.68 -3.83
N TYR A 489 2.31 -9.72 -3.16
CA TYR A 489 2.15 -8.29 -3.46
C TYR A 489 2.73 -7.88 -4.82
N GLU A 490 3.61 -8.70 -5.39
CA GLU A 490 4.12 -8.57 -6.75
C GLU A 490 3.05 -8.86 -7.82
N LEU A 491 2.00 -9.62 -7.48
CA LEU A 491 0.90 -9.98 -8.40
C LEU A 491 -0.23 -8.94 -8.42
N PHE A 492 -0.20 -7.95 -7.52
CA PHE A 492 -1.26 -6.95 -7.38
C PHE A 492 -0.70 -5.53 -7.58
N PRO A 493 -1.10 -4.85 -8.67
CA PRO A 493 -0.56 -3.52 -8.98
C PRO A 493 -1.03 -2.45 -7.99
N ASP A 494 -2.20 -2.62 -7.38
CA ASP A 494 -2.86 -1.63 -6.52
C ASP A 494 -2.24 -1.54 -5.11
N ASN A 495 -1.76 -0.35 -4.73
CA ASN A 495 -1.20 -0.10 -3.40
C ASN A 495 -2.27 -0.05 -2.31
N ASP A 496 -3.50 0.34 -2.61
CA ASP A 496 -4.57 0.39 -1.61
C ASP A 496 -4.96 -1.03 -1.16
N ALA A 497 -4.94 -2.01 -2.07
CA ALA A 497 -5.08 -3.43 -1.72
C ALA A 497 -3.92 -3.94 -0.85
N VAL A 498 -2.68 -3.71 -1.27
CA VAL A 498 -1.48 -4.12 -0.51
C VAL A 498 -1.46 -3.49 0.88
N LEU A 499 -1.74 -2.20 1.00
CA LEU A 499 -1.78 -1.49 2.28
C LEU A 499 -2.88 -2.02 3.20
N ARG A 500 -4.06 -2.37 2.67
CA ARG A 500 -5.14 -2.99 3.46
C ARG A 500 -4.71 -4.35 4.04
N SER A 501 -4.05 -5.18 3.23
CA SER A 501 -3.51 -6.47 3.67
C SER A 501 -2.46 -6.28 4.77
N LEU A 502 -1.47 -5.41 4.55
CA LEU A 502 -0.44 -5.07 5.53
C LEU A 502 -1.04 -4.51 6.84
N GLN A 503 -2.08 -3.70 6.76
CA GLN A 503 -2.79 -3.17 7.93
C GLN A 503 -3.56 -4.26 8.69
N GLY A 504 -4.10 -5.27 8.00
CA GLY A 504 -4.68 -6.46 8.61
C GLY A 504 -3.63 -7.26 9.38
N ILE A 505 -2.47 -7.49 8.78
CA ILE A 505 -1.32 -8.15 9.43
C ILE A 505 -0.86 -7.34 10.66
N ALA A 506 -0.70 -6.03 10.50
CA ALA A 506 -0.33 -5.10 11.56
C ALA A 506 -1.30 -5.10 12.77
N ALA A 507 -2.57 -5.44 12.54
CA ALA A 507 -3.58 -5.53 13.58
C ALA A 507 -3.46 -6.81 14.43
N THR A 508 -2.89 -7.89 13.86
CA THR A 508 -2.74 -9.17 14.55
C THR A 508 -1.33 -9.45 15.07
N VAL A 509 -0.29 -8.89 14.45
CA VAL A 509 1.09 -9.03 14.91
C VAL A 509 1.35 -8.05 16.06
N PRO A 510 1.77 -8.53 17.25
CA PRO A 510 2.03 -7.66 18.39
C PRO A 510 3.26 -6.77 18.15
N VAL A 511 3.34 -5.65 18.87
CA VAL A 511 4.55 -4.81 18.90
C VAL A 511 5.74 -5.66 19.31
N GLY A 512 6.85 -5.51 18.59
CA GLY A 512 8.04 -6.35 18.74
C GLY A 512 8.06 -7.57 17.82
N GLY A 513 6.90 -8.02 17.32
CA GLY A 513 6.79 -9.08 16.32
C GLY A 513 7.34 -8.67 14.94
N TYR A 514 7.36 -9.61 14.00
CA TYR A 514 8.03 -9.44 12.71
C TYR A 514 7.12 -9.73 11.51
N LEU A 515 7.47 -9.13 10.39
CA LEU A 515 6.92 -9.36 9.06
C LEU A 515 8.07 -9.65 8.10
N ALA A 516 8.06 -10.83 7.49
CA ALA A 516 8.88 -11.14 6.33
C ALA A 516 8.08 -10.86 5.06
N TYR A 517 8.61 -10.04 4.16
CA TYR A 517 7.93 -9.69 2.90
C TYR A 517 8.89 -9.72 1.72
N THR A 518 8.37 -10.01 0.53
CA THR A 518 9.15 -9.97 -0.72
C THR A 518 8.78 -8.77 -1.58
N GLY A 519 9.70 -8.38 -2.45
CA GLY A 519 9.50 -7.39 -3.49
C GLY A 519 10.18 -7.81 -4.80
N GLN A 520 9.79 -7.16 -5.90
CA GLN A 520 10.42 -7.34 -7.21
C GLN A 520 10.69 -5.95 -7.82
N PRO A 521 11.76 -5.24 -7.38
CA PRO A 521 12.02 -3.88 -7.83
C PRO A 521 12.37 -3.78 -9.31
N TRP A 522 12.94 -4.84 -9.89
CA TRP A 522 13.39 -4.87 -11.29
C TRP A 522 13.17 -6.26 -11.92
N HIS A 523 12.98 -6.32 -13.23
CA HIS A 523 12.98 -7.58 -13.97
C HIS A 523 13.41 -7.36 -15.45
N PRO A 524 14.36 -8.13 -16.00
CA PRO A 524 14.89 -7.89 -17.34
C PRO A 524 13.94 -8.32 -18.47
N GLN A 525 12.97 -9.19 -18.16
CA GLN A 525 12.12 -9.85 -19.16
C GLN A 525 10.63 -9.51 -19.01
N LEU A 526 10.28 -8.31 -18.53
CA LEU A 526 8.87 -7.91 -18.34
C LEU A 526 8.05 -8.03 -19.64
N GLU A 527 8.61 -7.63 -20.77
CA GLU A 527 7.93 -7.76 -22.07
C GLU A 527 7.68 -9.24 -22.40
N PHE A 528 8.67 -10.12 -22.21
CA PHE A 528 8.47 -11.55 -22.44
C PHE A 528 7.38 -12.13 -21.54
N ILE A 529 7.36 -11.76 -20.26
CA ILE A 529 6.34 -12.24 -19.32
C ILE A 529 4.95 -11.76 -19.74
N ALA A 530 4.79 -10.47 -20.03
CA ALA A 530 3.53 -9.88 -20.47
C ALA A 530 3.02 -10.46 -21.81
N ARG A 531 3.93 -10.84 -22.72
CA ARG A 531 3.55 -11.24 -24.09
C ARG A 531 3.47 -12.76 -24.31
N ALA A 532 4.17 -13.55 -23.50
CA ALA A 532 4.34 -14.98 -23.71
C ALA A 532 3.82 -15.85 -22.57
N LEU A 533 3.79 -15.35 -21.32
CA LEU A 533 3.37 -16.14 -20.17
C LEU A 533 1.92 -15.83 -19.75
N THR A 534 1.24 -16.87 -19.29
CA THR A 534 -0.14 -16.81 -18.80
C THR A 534 -0.19 -16.80 -17.28
N SER A 535 -1.10 -16.01 -16.73
CA SER A 535 -1.37 -15.99 -15.28
C SER A 535 -2.40 -17.06 -14.88
N HIS A 536 -2.35 -17.49 -13.62
CA HIS A 536 -3.34 -18.34 -12.95
C HIS A 536 -4.75 -17.74 -12.97
N ARG A 537 -4.89 -16.45 -13.30
CA ARG A 537 -6.16 -15.75 -13.51
C ARG A 537 -6.78 -16.09 -14.88
N GLY A 538 -7.10 -17.35 -15.12
CA GLY A 538 -7.87 -17.78 -16.29
C GLY A 538 -7.13 -17.68 -17.63
N GLY A 539 -5.79 -17.78 -17.62
CA GLY A 539 -4.99 -17.81 -18.86
C GLY A 539 -4.72 -16.44 -19.49
N ALA A 540 -5.09 -15.35 -18.79
CA ALA A 540 -4.81 -13.98 -19.23
C ALA A 540 -3.30 -13.72 -19.36
N ALA A 541 -2.94 -12.71 -20.17
CA ALA A 541 -1.58 -12.23 -20.28
C ALA A 541 -1.04 -11.78 -18.91
N TRP A 542 0.15 -12.23 -18.54
CA TRP A 542 0.75 -11.89 -17.24
C TRP A 542 1.43 -10.53 -17.27
N VAL A 543 0.64 -9.45 -17.20
CA VAL A 543 1.15 -8.08 -17.12
C VAL A 543 1.48 -7.74 -15.66
N MET A 544 2.74 -7.40 -15.39
CA MET A 544 3.21 -7.07 -14.05
C MET A 544 3.52 -5.58 -13.93
N ARG A 545 3.03 -4.95 -12.85
CA ARG A 545 3.54 -3.65 -12.39
C ARG A 545 4.58 -3.91 -11.31
N ARG A 546 5.85 -3.72 -11.64
CA ARG A 546 6.91 -3.78 -10.63
C ARG A 546 6.79 -2.64 -9.62
N ARG A 547 7.11 -2.94 -8.37
CA ARG A 547 7.07 -2.00 -7.25
C ARG A 547 8.51 -1.76 -6.79
N THR A 548 8.96 -0.50 -6.80
CA THR A 548 10.33 -0.16 -6.36
C THR A 548 10.51 -0.49 -4.88
N GLN A 549 11.75 -0.69 -4.42
CA GLN A 549 11.99 -1.00 -3.01
C GLN A 549 11.51 0.15 -2.09
N HIS A 550 11.70 1.40 -2.50
CA HIS A 550 11.19 2.57 -1.77
C HIS A 550 9.65 2.51 -1.63
N GLU A 551 8.94 2.22 -2.73
CA GLU A 551 7.49 2.11 -2.70
C GLU A 551 7.02 1.02 -1.72
N MET A 552 7.65 -0.15 -1.74
CA MET A 552 7.30 -1.24 -0.84
C MET A 552 7.61 -0.89 0.63
N ASP A 553 8.77 -0.30 0.90
CA ASP A 553 9.17 0.11 2.26
C ASP A 553 8.25 1.19 2.83
N GLU A 554 7.76 2.12 2.00
CA GLU A 554 6.79 3.11 2.44
C GLU A 554 5.46 2.45 2.83
N LEU A 555 4.95 1.49 2.05
CA LEU A 555 3.70 0.78 2.39
C LEU A 555 3.84 0.00 3.71
N VAL A 556 4.97 -0.68 3.91
CA VAL A 556 5.30 -1.40 5.15
C VAL A 556 5.39 -0.44 6.33
N ARG A 557 6.02 0.73 6.15
CA ARG A 557 6.08 1.80 7.15
C ARG A 557 4.72 2.38 7.48
N LEU A 558 3.88 2.64 6.47
CA LEU A 558 2.51 3.14 6.65
C LEU A 558 1.59 2.14 7.36
N ALA A 559 1.88 0.85 7.26
CA ALA A 559 1.21 -0.17 8.06
C ALA A 559 1.72 -0.25 9.51
N GLY A 560 2.84 0.42 9.83
CA GLY A 560 3.45 0.52 11.16
C GLY A 560 4.52 -0.55 11.43
N PHE A 561 5.25 -0.95 10.41
CA PHE A 561 6.45 -1.77 10.53
C PHE A 561 7.71 -0.98 10.18
N GLN A 562 8.86 -1.38 10.69
CA GLN A 562 10.16 -0.78 10.36
C GLN A 562 11.06 -1.87 9.78
N LYS A 563 11.56 -1.69 8.55
CA LYS A 563 12.53 -2.62 7.94
C LYS A 563 13.80 -2.68 8.78
N VAL A 564 14.25 -3.89 9.10
CA VAL A 564 15.45 -4.15 9.93
C VAL A 564 16.51 -4.99 9.21
N ALA A 565 16.14 -5.71 8.16
CA ALA A 565 17.08 -6.45 7.32
C ALA A 565 16.51 -6.64 5.91
N GLN A 566 17.41 -6.81 4.94
CA GLN A 566 17.05 -7.15 3.56
C GLN A 566 18.10 -8.08 2.94
N ARG A 567 17.65 -8.91 2.00
CA ARG A 567 18.47 -9.64 1.03
C ARG A 567 17.97 -9.34 -0.37
N ILE A 568 18.87 -9.36 -1.34
CA ILE A 568 18.56 -9.26 -2.76
C ILE A 568 19.36 -10.32 -3.51
N ASP A 569 18.78 -10.92 -4.54
CA ASP A 569 19.54 -11.83 -5.40
C ASP A 569 20.58 -11.09 -6.26
N ASP A 570 21.55 -11.84 -6.76
CA ASP A 570 22.68 -11.31 -7.53
C ASP A 570 22.26 -10.63 -8.85
N PHE A 571 21.04 -10.92 -9.35
CA PHE A 571 20.49 -10.32 -10.56
C PHE A 571 19.75 -9.02 -10.27
N GLY A 572 19.45 -8.71 -9.00
CA GLY A 572 18.68 -7.55 -8.59
C GLY A 572 17.17 -7.68 -8.84
N ILE A 573 16.65 -8.91 -9.00
CA ILE A 573 15.25 -9.13 -9.40
C ILE A 573 14.31 -9.11 -8.19
N PHE A 574 14.62 -9.87 -7.15
CA PHE A 574 13.81 -10.10 -5.96
C PHE A 574 14.52 -9.65 -4.70
N THR A 575 13.77 -8.93 -3.87
CA THR A 575 14.16 -8.60 -2.51
C THR A 575 13.37 -9.44 -1.52
N VAL A 576 14.00 -9.76 -0.39
CA VAL A 576 13.35 -10.34 0.79
C VAL A 576 13.73 -9.46 1.97
N SER A 577 12.74 -8.92 2.65
CA SER A 577 12.92 -7.98 3.73
C SER A 577 12.27 -8.48 5.01
N LEU A 578 12.91 -8.17 6.14
CA LEU A 578 12.37 -8.39 7.47
C LEU A 578 12.06 -7.04 8.10
N ALA A 579 10.84 -6.87 8.60
CA ALA A 579 10.43 -5.66 9.31
C ALA A 579 9.86 -5.98 10.69
N ARG A 580 10.18 -5.12 11.66
CA ARG A 580 9.69 -5.24 13.04
C ARG A 580 8.45 -4.38 13.24
N ARG A 581 7.45 -4.90 13.92
CA ARG A 581 6.27 -4.15 14.34
C ARG A 581 6.67 -3.14 15.41
N ILE A 582 6.48 -1.86 15.11
CA ILE A 582 6.76 -0.77 16.04
C ILE A 582 5.45 -0.24 16.65
N ALA A 583 5.51 0.22 17.89
CA ALA A 583 4.39 0.95 18.47
C ALA A 583 4.23 2.28 17.71
N GLU A 584 3.04 2.56 17.18
CA GLU A 584 2.76 3.90 16.68
C GLU A 584 2.79 4.88 17.86
N ALA A 585 3.71 5.85 17.81
CA ALA A 585 3.68 6.97 18.74
C ALA A 585 2.35 7.72 18.56
N ARG A 586 1.62 7.90 19.65
CA ARG A 586 0.37 8.66 19.64
C ARG A 586 0.61 10.04 19.02
N PRO A 587 -0.26 10.52 18.11
CA PRO A 587 -0.03 11.73 17.34
C PRO A 587 -0.30 13.02 18.13
N TRP A 588 0.21 13.15 19.37
CA TRP A 588 -0.06 14.28 20.27
C TRP A 588 0.22 15.64 19.64
N ARG A 589 1.36 15.80 18.95
CA ARG A 589 1.70 17.06 18.26
C ARG A 589 0.69 17.40 17.17
N ARG A 590 0.24 16.40 16.40
CA ARG A 590 -0.76 16.60 15.35
C ARG A 590 -2.15 16.86 15.93
N ALA A 591 -2.48 16.26 17.07
CA ALA A 591 -3.70 16.54 17.81
C ALA A 591 -3.72 17.99 18.30
N LEU A 592 -2.61 18.47 18.88
CA LEU A 592 -2.44 19.88 19.25
C LEU A 592 -2.55 20.82 18.05
N LEU A 593 -1.92 20.49 16.90
CA LEU A 593 -2.03 21.30 15.68
C LEU A 593 -3.46 21.36 15.15
N TRP A 594 -4.19 20.23 15.13
CA TRP A 594 -5.59 20.23 14.73
C TRP A 594 -6.45 21.05 15.69
N LEU A 595 -6.22 20.94 17.00
CA LEU A 595 -6.95 21.73 18.00
C LEU A 595 -6.64 23.23 17.86
N ALA A 596 -5.37 23.58 17.65
CA ALA A 596 -4.91 24.96 17.41
C ALA A 596 -5.40 25.54 16.08
N LEU A 597 -5.74 24.70 15.10
CA LEU A 597 -6.37 25.13 13.85
C LEU A 597 -7.89 25.28 14.03
N LEU A 598 -8.56 24.25 14.55
CA LEU A 598 -10.01 24.19 14.59
C LEU A 598 -10.62 25.09 15.67
N GLY A 599 -9.93 25.30 16.81
CA GLY A 599 -10.40 26.20 17.87
C GLY A 599 -10.55 27.65 17.39
N PRO A 600 -9.48 28.32 16.93
CA PRO A 600 -9.57 29.67 16.38
C PRO A 600 -10.49 29.77 15.16
N PHE A 601 -10.46 28.77 14.28
CA PHE A 601 -11.37 28.73 13.13
C PHE A 601 -12.85 28.67 13.55
N PHE A 602 -13.18 27.91 14.60
CA PHE A 602 -14.52 27.89 15.19
C PHE A 602 -14.93 29.30 15.62
N PHE A 603 -14.16 29.95 16.50
CA PHE A 603 -14.54 31.27 17.02
C PHE A 603 -14.63 32.33 15.92
N ALA A 604 -13.72 32.31 14.94
CA ALA A 604 -13.74 33.24 13.82
C ALA A 604 -14.97 33.03 12.91
N SER A 605 -15.22 31.80 12.48
CA SER A 605 -16.32 31.49 11.55
C SER A 605 -17.69 31.62 12.23
N TYR A 606 -17.83 31.14 13.47
CA TYR A 606 -19.05 31.25 14.25
C TYR A 606 -19.35 32.70 14.65
N GLY A 607 -18.32 33.45 15.09
CA GLY A 607 -18.42 34.87 15.39
C GLY A 607 -18.79 35.72 14.17
N PHE A 608 -18.23 35.39 12.99
CA PHE A 608 -18.59 36.04 11.74
C PHE A 608 -20.07 35.80 11.37
N ALA A 609 -20.56 34.56 11.48
CA ALA A 609 -21.97 34.26 11.25
C ALA A 609 -22.88 35.04 12.20
N ASN A 610 -22.52 35.10 13.50
CA ASN A 610 -23.25 35.89 14.49
C ASN A 610 -23.26 37.39 14.17
N TRP A 611 -22.10 37.94 13.78
CA TRP A 611 -21.97 39.35 13.42
C TRP A 611 -22.79 39.71 12.18
N MET A 612 -22.77 38.83 11.15
CA MET A 612 -23.59 38.99 9.96
C MET A 612 -25.09 38.95 10.30
N ALA A 613 -25.50 37.96 11.08
CA ALA A 613 -26.89 37.81 11.49
C ALA A 613 -27.39 39.01 12.33
N GLY A 614 -26.54 39.56 13.21
CA GLY A 614 -26.85 40.74 14.01
C GLY A 614 -27.02 42.04 13.23
N ARG A 615 -26.75 42.07 11.92
CA ARG A 615 -26.99 43.23 11.04
C ARG A 615 -28.42 43.27 10.47
N TYR A 616 -29.18 42.17 10.56
CA TYR A 616 -30.55 42.14 10.09
C TYR A 616 -31.49 42.76 11.13
N ALA A 617 -32.38 43.66 10.70
CA ALA A 617 -33.35 44.33 11.58
C ALA A 617 -34.37 43.36 12.19
N GLU A 618 -34.82 42.38 11.40
CA GLU A 618 -35.67 41.29 11.86
C GLU A 618 -35.15 39.95 11.30
N LEU A 619 -35.02 38.97 12.19
CA LEU A 619 -34.68 37.60 11.80
C LEU A 619 -35.87 36.67 12.04
N PRO A 620 -36.13 35.74 11.10
CA PRO A 620 -37.19 34.76 11.26
C PRO A 620 -36.94 33.86 12.49
N VAL A 621 -38.02 33.50 13.16
CA VAL A 621 -38.06 32.47 14.21
C VAL A 621 -38.76 31.25 13.61
N LEU A 622 -38.21 30.07 13.84
CA LEU A 622 -38.82 28.82 13.42
C LEU A 622 -38.99 27.92 14.65
N ALA A 623 -40.16 28.03 15.27
CA ALA A 623 -40.54 27.24 16.45
C ALA A 623 -41.94 26.64 16.25
N PHE A 624 -42.16 25.44 16.77
CA PHE A 624 -43.49 24.84 16.83
C PHE A 624 -44.25 25.31 18.07
N ALA A 625 -45.57 25.49 17.95
CA ALA A 625 -46.41 26.03 19.03
C ALA A 625 -46.30 25.24 20.36
N TRP A 626 -46.10 23.93 20.27
CA TRP A 626 -45.97 23.04 21.44
C TRP A 626 -44.65 23.20 22.20
N GLU A 627 -43.61 23.80 21.60
CA GLU A 627 -42.30 23.96 22.23
C GLU A 627 -42.35 24.84 23.48
N THR A 628 -43.35 25.72 23.57
CA THR A 628 -43.63 26.55 24.76
C THR A 628 -43.93 25.74 26.03
N GLN A 629 -44.28 24.47 25.89
CA GLN A 629 -44.56 23.56 27.01
C GLN A 629 -43.30 22.88 27.56
N ILE A 630 -42.14 23.05 26.91
CA ILE A 630 -40.88 22.46 27.38
C ILE A 630 -40.39 23.27 28.60
N PRO A 631 -40.18 22.63 29.76
CA PRO A 631 -39.72 23.35 30.94
C PRO A 631 -38.25 23.78 30.80
N PHE A 632 -37.93 24.97 31.32
CA PHE A 632 -36.54 25.39 31.52
C PHE A 632 -35.94 24.63 32.70
N VAL A 633 -34.82 23.93 32.48
CA VAL A 633 -34.15 23.11 33.50
C VAL A 633 -32.70 23.56 33.68
N PRO A 634 -32.40 24.46 34.65
CA PRO A 634 -31.10 25.14 34.74
C PRO A 634 -29.89 24.22 34.81
N TRP A 635 -29.96 23.10 35.56
CA TRP A 635 -28.81 22.22 35.76
C TRP A 635 -28.38 21.47 34.47
N THR A 636 -29.26 21.38 33.46
CA THR A 636 -28.94 20.75 32.18
C THR A 636 -27.92 21.54 31.35
N ILE A 637 -27.54 22.75 31.80
CA ILE A 637 -26.38 23.49 31.27
C ILE A 637 -25.07 22.72 31.46
N VAL A 638 -24.97 21.85 32.47
CA VAL A 638 -23.77 21.02 32.74
C VAL A 638 -23.55 19.99 31.64
N PRO A 639 -24.51 19.10 31.30
CA PRO A 639 -24.35 18.23 30.15
C PRO A 639 -24.16 19.02 28.86
N TYR A 640 -24.85 20.15 28.65
CA TYR A 640 -24.61 21.02 27.49
C TYR A 640 -23.12 21.42 27.36
N TRP A 641 -22.53 22.03 28.39
CA TRP A 641 -21.11 22.42 28.38
C TRP A 641 -20.11 21.25 28.26
N SER A 642 -20.49 20.05 28.69
CA SER A 642 -19.60 18.89 28.64
C SER A 642 -19.16 18.52 27.23
N ILE A 643 -19.89 18.97 26.19
CA ILE A 643 -19.52 18.71 24.79
C ILE A 643 -18.16 19.30 24.42
N ASP A 644 -17.80 20.47 24.97
CA ASP A 644 -16.55 21.17 24.64
C ASP A 644 -15.35 20.43 25.23
N LEU A 645 -15.53 19.88 26.44
CA LEU A 645 -14.54 19.00 27.05
C LEU A 645 -14.37 17.71 26.23
N PHE A 646 -15.48 17.08 25.81
CA PHE A 646 -15.44 15.90 24.96
C PHE A 646 -14.80 16.20 23.61
N TYR A 647 -15.04 17.38 23.05
CA TYR A 647 -14.41 17.86 21.82
C TYR A 647 -12.88 17.86 21.97
N ALA A 648 -12.33 18.51 22.99
CA ALA A 648 -10.89 18.57 23.21
C ALA A 648 -10.28 17.18 23.47
N ILE A 649 -10.90 16.37 24.34
CA ILE A 649 -10.42 15.02 24.69
C ILE A 649 -10.43 14.09 23.46
N SER A 650 -11.38 14.27 22.53
CA SER A 650 -11.53 13.39 21.37
C SER A 650 -10.29 13.33 20.45
N PHE A 651 -9.49 14.40 20.37
CA PHE A 651 -8.25 14.42 19.60
C PHE A 651 -7.18 13.52 20.24
N PHE A 652 -7.12 13.48 21.57
CA PHE A 652 -6.13 12.71 22.33
C PHE A 652 -6.51 11.24 22.53
N LEU A 653 -7.78 10.90 22.26
CA LEU A 653 -8.25 9.51 22.15
C LEU A 653 -7.71 8.81 20.88
N CYS A 654 -7.44 9.57 19.81
CA CYS A 654 -7.02 9.01 18.53
C CYS A 654 -5.62 8.39 18.63
N ARG A 655 -5.51 7.09 18.31
CA ARG A 655 -4.23 6.37 18.40
C ARG A 655 -3.36 6.51 17.16
N ARG A 656 -3.99 6.69 15.99
CA ARG A 656 -3.32 6.70 14.67
C ARG A 656 -3.51 8.04 13.96
N ARG A 657 -2.55 8.42 13.10
CA ARG A 657 -2.61 9.69 12.33
C ARG A 657 -3.83 9.77 11.40
N LEU A 658 -4.10 8.70 10.65
CA LEU A 658 -5.24 8.65 9.72
C LEU A 658 -6.58 8.76 10.45
N GLU A 659 -6.67 8.13 11.62
CA GLU A 659 -7.84 8.16 12.48
C GLU A 659 -8.09 9.56 13.03
N LEU A 660 -7.02 10.22 13.52
CA LEU A 660 -7.04 11.60 13.97
C LEU A 660 -7.49 12.55 12.84
N ASP A 661 -6.91 12.41 11.65
CA ASP A 661 -7.24 13.27 10.51
C ASP A 661 -8.69 13.11 10.07
N ARG A 662 -9.20 11.88 10.00
CA ARG A 662 -10.62 11.64 9.69
C ARG A 662 -11.53 12.24 10.75
N HIS A 663 -11.17 12.12 12.02
CA HIS A 663 -11.92 12.73 13.12
C HIS A 663 -11.92 14.26 13.04
N ALA A 664 -10.75 14.87 12.83
CA ALA A 664 -10.63 16.31 12.64
C ALA A 664 -11.42 16.81 11.42
N LEU A 665 -11.42 16.06 10.31
CA LEU A 665 -12.20 16.39 9.11
C LEU A 665 -13.72 16.27 9.34
N ARG A 666 -14.19 15.36 10.22
CA ARG A 666 -15.61 15.34 10.65
C ARG A 666 -15.96 16.62 11.40
N LEU A 667 -15.11 17.06 12.32
CA LEU A 667 -15.33 18.29 13.10
C LEU A 667 -15.23 19.54 12.21
N LEU A 668 -14.28 19.58 11.28
CA LEU A 668 -14.17 20.66 10.30
C LEU A 668 -15.39 20.74 9.38
N SER A 669 -15.83 19.60 8.83
CA SER A 669 -17.02 19.56 7.98
C SER A 669 -18.29 19.92 8.75
N ALA A 670 -18.40 19.52 10.02
CA ALA A 670 -19.48 19.94 10.90
C ALA A 670 -19.55 21.47 11.02
N GLN A 671 -18.40 22.10 11.29
CA GLN A 671 -18.30 23.55 11.37
C GLN A 671 -18.68 24.24 10.06
N VAL A 672 -18.08 23.81 8.95
CA VAL A 672 -18.30 24.43 7.63
C VAL A 672 -19.76 24.31 7.21
N ILE A 673 -20.38 23.12 7.37
CA ILE A 673 -21.78 22.91 7.02
C ILE A 673 -22.69 23.80 7.87
N ALA A 674 -22.50 23.83 9.20
CA ALA A 674 -23.32 24.65 10.08
C ALA A 674 -23.20 26.14 9.77
N VAL A 675 -21.98 26.67 9.64
CA VAL A 675 -21.74 28.09 9.33
C VAL A 675 -22.32 28.49 7.97
N VAL A 676 -22.16 27.65 6.95
CA VAL A 676 -22.78 27.92 5.63
C VAL A 676 -24.29 27.98 5.75
N CYS A 677 -24.92 27.08 6.52
CA CYS A 677 -26.36 27.15 6.78
C CYS A 677 -26.75 28.43 7.53
N PHE A 678 -26.00 28.84 8.56
CA PHE A 678 -26.28 30.08 9.31
C PHE A 678 -26.19 31.34 8.43
N LEU A 679 -25.29 31.34 7.44
CA LEU A 679 -25.14 32.45 6.50
C LEU A 679 -26.25 32.47 5.42
N LEU A 680 -26.65 31.30 4.92
CA LEU A 680 -27.69 31.18 3.90
C LEU A 680 -29.12 31.32 4.47
N TRP A 681 -29.30 30.97 5.74
CA TRP A 681 -30.60 30.94 6.42
C TRP A 681 -30.43 31.36 7.90
N PRO A 682 -30.21 32.66 8.20
CA PRO A 682 -30.07 33.12 9.58
C PRO A 682 -31.42 33.08 10.31
N LEU A 683 -31.45 32.45 11.49
CA LEU A 683 -32.64 32.29 12.33
C LEU A 683 -32.34 32.75 13.75
N ARG A 684 -33.34 33.25 14.48
CA ARG A 684 -33.19 33.53 15.91
C ARG A 684 -34.05 32.60 16.77
N PHE A 685 -33.58 32.26 17.99
CA PHE A 685 -34.47 31.66 18.99
C PHE A 685 -35.34 32.72 19.66
N SER A 686 -36.46 32.28 20.27
CA SER A 686 -37.55 33.17 20.71
C SER A 686 -37.92 33.13 22.19
N PHE A 687 -37.38 32.20 22.99
CA PHE A 687 -37.77 32.06 24.39
C PHE A 687 -36.91 32.91 25.33
N GLU A 688 -37.55 33.70 26.19
CA GLU A 688 -36.89 34.45 27.27
C GLU A 688 -36.55 33.50 28.44
N ARG A 689 -35.33 33.63 28.98
CA ARG A 689 -34.86 32.77 30.09
C ARG A 689 -35.37 33.31 31.43
N PRO A 690 -35.90 32.45 32.33
CA PRO A 690 -36.22 32.85 33.70
C PRO A 690 -34.99 33.30 34.49
N GLU A 691 -35.17 34.07 35.57
CA GLU A 691 -34.06 34.42 36.49
C GLU A 691 -33.43 33.16 37.09
N ILE A 692 -32.10 33.03 36.97
CA ILE A 692 -31.34 31.83 37.33
C ILE A 692 -30.54 32.08 38.62
N GLY A 693 -30.58 31.14 39.57
CA GLY A 693 -29.74 31.19 40.77
C GLY A 693 -28.24 31.20 40.47
N ARG A 694 -27.44 31.73 41.42
CA ARG A 694 -26.01 32.10 41.23
C ARG A 694 -25.09 31.03 40.63
N VAL A 695 -25.31 29.74 40.92
CA VAL A 695 -24.39 28.65 40.50
C VAL A 695 -24.49 28.34 39.00
N PHE A 696 -25.71 28.16 38.47
CA PHE A 696 -25.90 27.86 37.05
C PHE A 696 -25.94 29.13 36.21
N GLY A 697 -26.37 30.28 36.77
CA GLY A 697 -26.41 31.58 36.08
C GLY A 697 -25.06 31.95 35.46
N TRP A 698 -23.96 31.77 36.20
CA TRP A 698 -22.61 32.05 35.68
C TRP A 698 -22.26 31.24 34.42
N LEU A 699 -22.64 29.96 34.34
CA LEU A 699 -22.40 29.13 33.14
C LEU A 699 -23.21 29.61 31.93
N PHE A 700 -24.42 30.15 32.17
CA PHE A 700 -25.23 30.75 31.12
C PHE A 700 -24.68 32.11 30.68
N ASP A 701 -24.16 32.92 31.60
CA ASP A 701 -23.55 34.22 31.29
C ASP A 701 -22.29 34.06 30.42
N VAL A 702 -21.44 33.09 30.77
CA VAL A 702 -20.25 32.77 29.95
C VAL A 702 -20.67 32.27 28.56
N LEU A 703 -21.72 31.44 28.49
CA LEU A 703 -22.25 30.93 27.22
C LEU A 703 -22.78 32.07 26.33
N LEU A 704 -23.54 33.02 26.89
CA LEU A 704 -24.05 34.20 26.18
C LEU A 704 -22.94 35.11 25.61
N GLY A 705 -21.73 35.04 26.18
CA GLY A 705 -20.58 35.81 25.71
C GLY A 705 -20.13 35.44 24.29
N PHE A 706 -20.36 34.21 23.83
CA PHE A 706 -19.95 33.73 22.50
C PHE A 706 -21.08 33.06 21.70
N ASP A 707 -22.06 32.47 22.38
CA ASP A 707 -23.22 31.83 21.78
C ASP A 707 -24.42 32.80 21.75
N LYS A 708 -24.48 33.60 20.68
CA LYS A 708 -25.52 34.59 20.43
C LYS A 708 -26.76 33.96 19.80
N PRO A 709 -27.95 34.59 19.89
CA PRO A 709 -29.22 33.94 19.56
C PRO A 709 -29.48 33.63 18.07
N PHE A 710 -28.47 33.64 17.20
CA PHE A 710 -28.64 33.67 15.73
C PHE A 710 -28.24 32.38 14.99
N ASN A 711 -27.54 31.46 15.63
CA ASN A 711 -26.92 30.29 14.98
C ASN A 711 -27.70 28.99 15.29
N GLN A 712 -28.94 28.91 14.80
CA GLN A 712 -29.91 27.88 15.19
C GLN A 712 -29.85 26.59 14.37
N ALA A 713 -30.15 26.66 13.05
CA ALA A 713 -30.38 25.47 12.22
C ALA A 713 -29.27 25.27 11.16
N PRO A 714 -28.55 24.13 11.15
CA PRO A 714 -28.65 23.01 12.10
C PRO A 714 -27.96 23.28 13.44
N SER A 715 -28.42 22.64 14.54
CA SER A 715 -27.73 22.78 15.83
C SER A 715 -26.33 22.17 15.74
N LEU A 716 -25.30 23.02 15.76
CA LEU A 716 -23.91 22.58 15.77
C LEU A 716 -23.61 21.70 16.99
N HIS A 717 -24.27 21.96 18.12
CA HIS A 717 -24.17 21.14 19.33
C HIS A 717 -24.61 19.69 19.07
N ILE A 718 -25.73 19.49 18.38
CA ILE A 718 -26.22 18.15 18.01
C ILE A 718 -25.33 17.50 16.92
N VAL A 719 -24.81 18.28 15.98
CA VAL A 719 -23.84 17.78 14.98
C VAL A 719 -22.59 17.23 15.68
N LEU A 720 -22.01 18.02 16.60
CA LEU A 720 -20.85 17.62 17.41
C LEU A 720 -21.17 16.42 18.29
N LEU A 721 -22.36 16.37 18.89
CA LEU A 721 -22.81 15.25 19.73
C LEU A 721 -22.72 13.94 18.97
N ILE A 722 -23.22 13.88 17.73
CA ILE A 722 -23.16 12.65 16.91
C ILE A 722 -21.71 12.28 16.58
N VAL A 723 -20.88 13.24 16.16
CA VAL A 723 -19.48 12.99 15.80
C VAL A 723 -18.69 12.48 17.00
N LEU A 724 -18.86 13.10 18.17
CA LEU A 724 -18.18 12.72 19.42
C LEU A 724 -18.73 11.41 19.98
N TRP A 725 -20.04 11.22 20.00
CA TRP A 725 -20.65 9.98 20.47
C TRP A 725 -20.15 8.76 19.68
N VAL A 726 -20.15 8.84 18.35
CA VAL A 726 -19.58 7.78 17.49
C VAL A 726 -18.11 7.54 17.85
N LYS A 727 -17.35 8.59 18.15
CA LYS A 727 -15.93 8.48 18.48
C LYS A 727 -15.67 7.81 19.82
N PHE A 728 -16.31 8.25 20.89
CA PHE A 728 -16.12 7.71 22.24
C PHE A 728 -16.67 6.29 22.36
N ALA A 729 -17.78 5.96 21.67
CA ALA A 729 -18.38 4.63 21.72
C ALA A 729 -17.49 3.52 21.14
N GLN A 730 -16.45 3.87 20.37
CA GLN A 730 -15.43 2.93 19.87
C GLN A 730 -14.49 2.45 20.97
N TYR A 731 -14.28 3.27 22.01
CA TYR A 731 -13.26 3.04 23.04
C TYR A 731 -13.84 2.57 24.37
N LEU A 732 -15.15 2.71 24.56
CA LEU A 732 -15.83 2.34 25.79
C LEU A 732 -16.61 1.02 25.60
N HIS A 733 -16.53 0.15 26.61
CA HIS A 733 -17.22 -1.14 26.65
C HIS A 733 -18.01 -1.28 27.96
N GLY A 734 -18.99 -2.19 27.99
CA GLY A 734 -19.78 -2.48 29.20
C GLY A 734 -20.49 -1.26 29.79
N GLY A 735 -20.44 -1.12 31.12
CA GLY A 735 -21.10 -0.04 31.86
C GLY A 735 -20.68 1.37 31.45
N TRP A 736 -19.41 1.58 31.09
CA TRP A 736 -18.92 2.88 30.62
C TRP A 736 -19.56 3.31 29.29
N ARG A 737 -19.86 2.35 28.42
CA ARG A 737 -20.55 2.62 27.16
C ARG A 737 -22.02 2.99 27.42
N LEU A 738 -22.67 2.32 28.36
CA LEU A 738 -24.03 2.69 28.79
C LEU A 738 -24.06 4.11 29.36
N LEU A 739 -23.10 4.47 30.21
CA LEU A 739 -22.98 5.82 30.76
C LEU A 739 -22.82 6.87 29.64
N LEU A 740 -21.98 6.61 28.63
CA LEU A 740 -21.85 7.48 27.46
C LEU A 740 -23.19 7.65 26.73
N HIS A 741 -23.96 6.58 26.54
CA HIS A 741 -25.27 6.64 25.87
C HIS A 741 -26.27 7.51 26.65
N VAL A 742 -26.33 7.33 27.98
CA VAL A 742 -27.20 8.14 28.85
C VAL A 742 -26.75 9.61 28.83
N TRP A 743 -25.44 9.87 28.91
CA TRP A 743 -24.92 11.24 28.90
C TRP A 743 -25.13 11.93 27.55
N ALA A 744 -24.96 11.22 26.44
CA ALA A 744 -25.25 11.73 25.10
C ALA A 744 -26.74 12.09 24.93
N LEU A 745 -27.64 11.30 25.51
CA LEU A 745 -29.07 11.62 25.55
C LEU A 745 -29.34 12.88 26.38
N LEU A 746 -28.68 13.04 27.53
CA LEU A 746 -28.79 14.25 28.36
C LEU A 746 -28.29 15.50 27.62
N ILE A 747 -27.20 15.41 26.85
CA ILE A 747 -26.74 16.50 25.96
C ILE A 747 -27.80 16.82 24.91
N GLY A 748 -28.41 15.80 24.30
CA GLY A 748 -29.48 15.99 23.31
C GLY A 748 -30.76 16.61 23.88
N ILE A 749 -31.09 16.33 25.13
CA ILE A 749 -32.23 16.95 25.84
C ILE A 749 -31.90 18.38 26.26
N SER A 750 -30.65 18.60 26.71
CA SER A 750 -30.24 19.89 27.26
C SER A 750 -30.37 21.04 26.28
N VAL A 751 -30.20 20.81 24.97
CA VAL A 751 -30.33 21.89 23.96
C VAL A 751 -31.72 22.56 23.98
N LEU A 752 -32.78 21.81 24.32
CA LEU A 752 -34.14 22.34 24.45
C LEU A 752 -34.39 22.87 25.86
N THR A 753 -34.00 22.13 26.91
CA THR A 753 -34.29 22.53 28.29
C THR A 753 -33.44 23.70 28.80
N THR A 754 -32.41 24.09 28.05
CA THR A 754 -31.62 25.32 28.26
C THR A 754 -32.10 26.50 27.41
N PHE A 755 -33.16 26.32 26.61
CA PHE A 755 -33.67 27.31 25.66
C PHE A 755 -32.56 27.87 24.74
N GLN A 756 -31.65 27.02 24.26
CA GLN A 756 -30.62 27.42 23.29
C GLN A 756 -31.04 27.12 21.85
N HIS A 757 -31.88 26.10 21.65
CA HIS A 757 -32.29 25.62 20.34
C HIS A 757 -33.78 25.35 20.28
N HIS A 758 -34.35 25.49 19.09
CA HIS A 758 -35.68 25.02 18.77
C HIS A 758 -35.66 23.56 18.34
N PHE A 759 -36.81 22.87 18.42
CA PHE A 759 -36.88 21.44 18.15
C PHE A 759 -36.35 21.07 16.75
N ILE A 760 -36.57 21.92 15.75
CA ILE A 760 -36.12 21.68 14.37
C ILE A 760 -34.60 21.64 14.20
N ASP A 761 -33.86 22.24 15.12
CA ASP A 761 -32.40 22.25 15.10
C ASP A 761 -31.82 20.86 15.41
N ILE A 762 -32.58 20.03 16.13
CA ILE A 762 -32.20 18.65 16.46
C ILE A 762 -32.20 17.75 15.22
N PRO A 763 -33.31 17.53 14.48
CA PRO A 763 -33.30 16.65 13.31
C PRO A 763 -32.39 17.16 12.20
N THR A 764 -32.29 18.47 12.00
CA THR A 764 -31.33 19.07 11.04
C THR A 764 -29.88 18.87 11.50
N GLY A 765 -29.59 19.01 12.81
CA GLY A 765 -28.31 18.70 13.41
C GLY A 765 -27.94 17.21 13.35
N LEU A 766 -28.89 16.30 13.57
CA LEU A 766 -28.70 14.87 13.41
C LEU A 766 -28.37 14.51 11.95
N LEU A 767 -29.09 15.11 11.00
CA LEU A 767 -28.85 14.90 9.56
C LEU A 767 -27.45 15.36 9.16
N ALA A 768 -27.04 16.56 9.55
CA ALA A 768 -25.71 17.10 9.29
C ALA A 768 -24.60 16.30 10.02
N GLY A 769 -24.82 15.90 11.27
CA GLY A 769 -23.87 15.08 12.04
C GLY A 769 -23.62 13.71 11.39
N TRP A 770 -24.68 13.03 10.94
CA TRP A 770 -24.52 11.79 10.20
C TRP A 770 -23.86 12.00 8.83
N LEU A 771 -24.12 13.12 8.15
CA LEU A 771 -23.45 13.47 6.90
C LEU A 771 -21.94 13.63 7.11
N CYS A 772 -21.49 14.29 8.18
CA CYS A 772 -20.08 14.40 8.53
C CYS A 772 -19.43 13.04 8.77
N VAL A 773 -20.09 12.15 9.52
CA VAL A 773 -19.60 10.79 9.76
C VAL A 773 -19.55 9.97 8.47
N TRP A 774 -20.51 10.16 7.57
CA TRP A 774 -20.55 9.50 6.26
C TRP A 774 -19.46 10.01 5.31
N LEU A 775 -19.19 11.32 5.27
CA LEU A 775 -18.12 11.92 4.45
C LEU A 775 -16.73 11.40 4.83
N TRP A 776 -16.55 11.03 6.09
CA TRP A 776 -15.27 10.57 6.62
C TRP A 776 -15.46 9.25 7.38
N PRO A 777 -15.67 8.13 6.68
CA PRO A 777 -15.97 6.85 7.32
C PRO A 777 -14.76 6.33 8.10
N GLU A 778 -15.03 5.52 9.13
CA GLU A 778 -13.98 4.93 9.97
C GLU A 778 -13.09 3.97 9.19
N HIS A 779 -13.69 3.16 8.33
CA HIS A 779 -13.03 2.19 7.47
C HIS A 779 -13.39 2.44 6.00
N GLY A 780 -12.51 2.05 5.08
CA GLY A 780 -12.70 2.25 3.64
C GLY A 780 -12.29 3.62 3.12
N THR A 781 -12.63 3.87 1.86
CA THR A 781 -12.29 5.10 1.13
C THR A 781 -13.33 6.18 1.39
N PRO A 782 -12.92 7.40 1.80
CA PRO A 782 -13.85 8.52 1.95
C PRO A 782 -14.55 8.86 0.63
N PRO A 783 -15.86 9.17 0.61
CA PRO A 783 -16.60 9.54 -0.60
C PRO A 783 -15.88 10.56 -1.51
N PRO A 784 -15.27 11.66 -1.00
CA PRO A 784 -14.56 12.60 -1.88
C PRO A 784 -13.39 11.99 -2.67
N ARG A 785 -12.76 10.93 -2.13
CA ARG A 785 -11.67 10.20 -2.81
C ARG A 785 -12.17 9.02 -3.64
N ALA A 786 -13.40 8.56 -3.41
CA ALA A 786 -14.02 7.46 -4.14
C ALA A 786 -14.71 7.91 -5.42
N TRP A 787 -14.80 9.22 -5.67
CA TRP A 787 -15.48 9.76 -6.84
C TRP A 787 -14.79 9.37 -8.15
N GLN A 788 -15.52 8.68 -9.01
CA GLN A 788 -15.14 8.39 -10.39
C GLN A 788 -16.36 8.60 -11.28
N ALA A 789 -16.37 9.69 -12.05
CA ALA A 789 -17.50 10.03 -12.91
C ALA A 789 -17.80 8.88 -13.89
N THR A 790 -19.06 8.49 -13.99
CA THR A 790 -19.45 7.37 -14.86
C THR A 790 -19.55 7.78 -16.32
N GLY A 791 -19.07 6.91 -17.23
CA GLY A 791 -19.32 7.03 -18.67
C GLY A 791 -20.67 6.41 -19.12
N ASP A 792 -21.44 5.78 -18.24
CA ASP A 792 -22.70 5.11 -18.58
C ASP A 792 -23.88 6.09 -18.62
N ALA A 793 -24.47 6.27 -19.81
CA ALA A 793 -25.62 7.14 -20.02
C ALA A 793 -26.85 6.74 -19.18
N LYS A 794 -27.06 5.45 -18.91
CA LYS A 794 -28.17 4.97 -18.06
C LYS A 794 -27.99 5.43 -16.62
N ARG A 795 -26.76 5.37 -16.11
CA ARG A 795 -26.44 5.87 -14.77
C ARG A 795 -26.68 7.37 -14.65
N TRP A 796 -26.30 8.16 -15.65
CA TRP A 796 -26.61 9.59 -15.67
C TRP A 796 -28.11 9.89 -15.68
N ARG A 797 -28.89 9.13 -16.46
CA ARG A 797 -30.36 9.26 -16.45
C ARG A 797 -30.95 8.94 -15.06
N LEU A 798 -30.50 7.87 -14.42
CA LEU A 798 -30.94 7.53 -13.05
C LEU A 798 -30.54 8.62 -12.05
N ALA A 799 -29.30 9.12 -12.12
CA ALA A 799 -28.84 10.23 -11.29
C ALA A 799 -29.72 11.47 -11.46
N ALA A 800 -30.04 11.85 -12.70
CA ALA A 800 -30.92 12.97 -13.00
C ALA A 800 -32.35 12.77 -12.45
N LEU A 801 -32.90 11.55 -12.54
CA LEU A 801 -34.23 11.25 -11.99
C LEU A 801 -34.26 11.35 -10.46
N TYR A 802 -33.25 10.82 -9.78
CA TYR A 802 -33.15 10.96 -8.32
C TYR A 802 -32.91 12.42 -7.90
N ALA A 803 -32.12 13.17 -8.66
CA ALA A 803 -31.91 14.60 -8.44
C ALA A 803 -33.19 15.41 -8.66
N LEU A 804 -33.99 15.08 -9.68
CA LEU A 804 -35.30 15.69 -9.90
C LEU A 804 -36.26 15.38 -8.74
N GLY A 805 -36.29 14.12 -8.27
CA GLY A 805 -37.07 13.75 -7.09
C GLY A 805 -36.67 14.55 -5.84
N ALA A 806 -35.36 14.74 -5.62
CA ALA A 806 -34.86 15.59 -4.55
C ALA A 806 -35.29 17.07 -4.72
N ALA A 807 -35.23 17.61 -5.94
CA ALA A 807 -35.67 18.97 -6.24
C ALA A 807 -37.18 19.17 -6.00
N LEU A 808 -38.01 18.18 -6.38
CA LEU A 808 -39.45 18.21 -6.12
C LEU A 808 -39.78 18.21 -4.62
N LEU A 809 -39.00 17.50 -3.80
CA LEU A 809 -39.15 17.53 -2.34
C LEU A 809 -38.71 18.86 -1.72
N LEU A 810 -37.80 19.60 -2.36
CA LEU A 810 -37.34 20.90 -1.89
C LEU A 810 -38.41 22.01 -2.07
N VAL A 811 -39.27 21.91 -3.09
CA VAL A 811 -40.33 22.91 -3.33
C VAL A 811 -41.23 23.14 -2.10
N PRO A 812 -41.89 22.13 -1.52
CA PRO A 812 -42.73 22.32 -0.34
C PRO A 812 -41.92 22.73 0.91
N VAL A 813 -40.65 22.33 1.02
CA VAL A 813 -39.75 22.77 2.11
C VAL A 813 -39.60 24.29 2.10
N VAL A 814 -39.34 24.87 0.92
CA VAL A 814 -39.14 26.31 0.75
C VAL A 814 -40.46 27.07 0.88
N MET A 815 -41.55 26.55 0.30
CA MET A 815 -42.84 27.25 0.24
C MET A 815 -43.66 27.18 1.53
N LEU A 816 -43.77 26.01 2.15
CA LEU A 816 -44.69 25.77 3.27
C LEU A 816 -44.03 25.91 4.65
N ARG A 817 -42.72 25.69 4.74
CA ARG A 817 -41.95 25.71 6.01
C ARG A 817 -42.59 24.81 7.09
N GLY A 818 -42.19 24.95 8.36
CA GLY A 818 -42.75 24.18 9.47
C GLY A 818 -42.56 22.66 9.31
N ILE A 819 -43.66 21.89 9.31
CA ILE A 819 -43.60 20.43 9.19
C ILE A 819 -43.01 19.95 7.86
N ALA A 820 -43.06 20.77 6.80
CA ALA A 820 -42.48 20.41 5.51
C ALA A 820 -40.96 20.20 5.57
N LEU A 821 -40.27 20.74 6.57
CA LEU A 821 -38.82 20.57 6.75
C LEU A 821 -38.41 19.11 7.00
N TRP A 822 -39.32 18.25 7.43
CA TRP A 822 -39.08 16.80 7.50
C TRP A 822 -38.77 16.18 6.12
N LEU A 823 -39.18 16.83 5.03
CA LEU A 823 -38.85 16.41 3.67
C LEU A 823 -37.36 16.61 3.32
N LEU A 824 -36.59 17.36 4.12
CA LEU A 824 -35.13 17.45 3.97
C LEU A 824 -34.46 16.07 4.10
N TRP A 825 -34.99 15.18 4.95
CA TRP A 825 -34.42 13.85 5.15
C TRP A 825 -34.54 12.96 3.90
N PRO A 826 -35.74 12.72 3.31
CA PRO A 826 -35.85 12.02 2.04
C PRO A 826 -35.16 12.77 0.90
N MET A 827 -35.13 14.10 0.89
CA MET A 827 -34.41 14.88 -0.13
C MET A 827 -32.89 14.58 -0.11
N VAL A 828 -32.24 14.66 1.05
CA VAL A 828 -30.82 14.28 1.20
C VAL A 828 -30.59 12.82 0.85
N SER A 829 -31.50 11.93 1.25
CA SER A 829 -31.45 10.51 0.89
C SER A 829 -31.40 10.30 -0.64
N LEU A 830 -32.29 10.97 -1.39
CA LEU A 830 -32.32 10.90 -2.86
C LEU A 830 -31.09 11.56 -3.51
N LEU A 831 -30.58 12.66 -2.96
CA LEU A 831 -29.34 13.29 -3.45
C LEU A 831 -28.14 12.33 -3.30
N LEU A 832 -28.01 11.64 -2.17
CA LEU A 832 -26.94 10.66 -1.99
C LEU A 832 -27.08 9.49 -2.99
N VAL A 833 -28.29 9.01 -3.25
CA VAL A 833 -28.55 7.98 -4.28
C VAL A 833 -28.23 8.51 -5.68
N SER A 834 -28.55 9.76 -5.99
CA SER A 834 -28.14 10.44 -7.23
C SER A 834 -26.62 10.40 -7.39
N LEU A 835 -25.87 10.76 -6.34
CA LEU A 835 -24.40 10.70 -6.36
C LEU A 835 -23.85 9.27 -6.51
N ALA A 836 -24.55 8.25 -5.98
CA ALA A 836 -24.21 6.84 -6.21
C ALA A 836 -24.20 6.50 -7.71
N TYR A 837 -25.25 6.91 -8.41
CA TYR A 837 -25.35 6.69 -9.84
C TYR A 837 -24.39 7.58 -10.64
N ALA A 838 -24.18 8.84 -10.28
CA ALA A 838 -23.30 9.78 -10.99
C ALA A 838 -21.80 9.42 -10.92
N GLY A 839 -21.30 8.95 -9.77
CA GLY A 839 -19.87 8.65 -9.67
C GLY A 839 -19.38 7.92 -8.42
N LEU A 840 -20.10 7.96 -7.30
CA LEU A 840 -19.65 7.28 -6.07
C LEU A 840 -19.84 5.75 -6.11
N GLY A 841 -20.69 5.24 -7.00
CA GLY A 841 -20.94 3.81 -7.10
C GLY A 841 -21.54 3.24 -5.80
N THR A 842 -21.09 2.05 -5.42
CA THR A 842 -21.56 1.37 -4.20
C THR A 842 -20.99 1.96 -2.92
N ALA A 843 -20.00 2.86 -3.00
CA ALA A 843 -19.39 3.50 -1.83
C ALA A 843 -20.37 4.33 -1.00
N VAL A 844 -21.45 4.84 -1.63
CA VAL A 844 -22.51 5.59 -0.93
C VAL A 844 -23.16 4.80 0.19
N PHE A 845 -23.37 3.50 -0.04
CA PHE A 845 -24.04 2.63 0.92
C PHE A 845 -23.12 2.21 2.07
N GLN A 846 -21.79 2.33 1.90
CA GLN A 846 -20.79 1.93 2.90
C GLN A 846 -21.06 0.55 3.50
N LYS A 847 -21.40 -0.41 2.64
CA LYS A 847 -21.70 -1.78 3.06
C LYS A 847 -20.42 -2.46 3.53
N ARG A 848 -20.44 -2.97 4.76
CA ARG A 848 -19.32 -3.66 5.38
C ARG A 848 -19.28 -5.12 4.95
N THR A 849 -18.15 -5.77 5.22
CA THR A 849 -17.92 -7.19 4.94
C THR A 849 -18.83 -8.13 5.73
N ASP A 850 -19.44 -7.68 6.83
CA ASP A 850 -20.46 -8.42 7.58
C ASP A 850 -21.89 -8.26 7.02
N GLY A 851 -22.01 -7.60 5.87
CA GLY A 851 -23.27 -7.36 5.17
C GLY A 851 -24.14 -6.27 5.77
N ARG A 852 -23.68 -5.58 6.83
CA ARG A 852 -24.39 -4.44 7.41
C ARG A 852 -23.88 -3.13 6.83
N LEU A 853 -24.78 -2.18 6.62
CA LEU A 853 -24.41 -0.79 6.31
C LEU A 853 -23.87 -0.09 7.57
N THR A 854 -22.99 0.90 7.40
CA THR A 854 -22.56 1.77 8.51
C THR A 854 -23.74 2.53 9.12
N MET A 855 -23.61 2.96 10.37
CA MET A 855 -24.69 3.74 11.03
C MET A 855 -25.01 5.02 10.25
N ALA A 856 -23.99 5.71 9.75
CA ALA A 856 -24.16 6.93 8.96
C ALA A 856 -24.96 6.68 7.68
N ALA A 857 -24.59 5.65 6.88
CA ALA A 857 -25.34 5.29 5.69
C ALA A 857 -26.79 4.86 6.03
N ARG A 858 -27.00 4.11 7.11
CA ARG A 858 -28.34 3.69 7.55
C ARG A 858 -29.26 4.85 7.89
N TRP A 859 -28.75 5.85 8.61
CA TRP A 859 -29.55 7.00 9.03
C TRP A 859 -29.78 7.99 7.88
N LEU A 860 -28.75 8.33 7.10
CA LEU A 860 -28.91 9.24 5.97
C LEU A 860 -29.79 8.68 4.86
N LEU A 861 -29.66 7.38 4.57
CA LEU A 861 -30.41 6.74 3.51
C LEU A 861 -31.74 6.14 3.99
N ALA A 862 -32.10 6.27 5.28
CA ALA A 862 -33.24 5.54 5.84
C ALA A 862 -34.56 5.68 5.05
N PRO A 863 -34.94 6.87 4.53
CA PRO A 863 -36.15 7.00 3.72
C PRO A 863 -36.09 6.17 2.43
N TYR A 864 -34.98 6.24 1.69
CA TYR A 864 -34.73 5.40 0.51
C TYR A 864 -34.66 3.92 0.88
N LEU A 865 -33.96 3.55 1.94
CA LEU A 865 -33.82 2.17 2.39
C LEU A 865 -35.17 1.57 2.82
N GLY A 866 -36.01 2.36 3.48
CA GLY A 866 -37.37 1.99 3.84
C GLY A 866 -38.20 1.71 2.59
N ALA A 867 -38.19 2.63 1.62
CA ALA A 867 -38.86 2.44 0.33
C ALA A 867 -38.34 1.22 -0.43
N ALA A 868 -37.01 1.04 -0.51
CA ALA A 868 -36.39 -0.11 -1.17
C ALA A 868 -36.72 -1.43 -0.46
N TRP A 869 -36.78 -1.43 0.87
CA TRP A 869 -37.19 -2.60 1.65
C TRP A 869 -38.67 -2.92 1.44
N ILE A 870 -39.58 -1.92 1.51
CA ILE A 870 -41.01 -2.11 1.26
C ILE A 870 -41.22 -2.65 -0.16
N ASN A 871 -40.60 -2.02 -1.16
CA ASN A 871 -40.63 -2.46 -2.54
C ASN A 871 -40.18 -3.92 -2.68
N SER A 872 -39.06 -4.27 -2.02
CA SER A 872 -38.55 -5.64 -1.97
C SER A 872 -39.51 -6.64 -1.34
N ARG A 873 -40.28 -6.25 -0.32
CA ARG A 873 -41.24 -7.13 0.37
C ARG A 873 -42.54 -7.28 -0.42
N LEU A 874 -43.02 -6.21 -1.04
CA LEU A 874 -44.24 -6.21 -1.86
C LEU A 874 -44.05 -7.06 -3.13
N TRP A 875 -42.98 -6.80 -3.90
CA TRP A 875 -42.73 -7.50 -5.16
C TRP A 875 -42.49 -9.00 -4.99
N THR A 876 -41.85 -9.41 -3.89
CA THR A 876 -41.58 -10.84 -3.65
C THR A 876 -42.60 -11.50 -2.72
N ARG A 877 -43.73 -10.85 -2.39
CA ARG A 877 -44.70 -11.37 -1.40
C ARG A 877 -45.30 -12.72 -1.80
N ARG A 878 -45.47 -12.95 -3.10
CA ARG A 878 -46.04 -14.19 -3.67
C ARG A 878 -45.00 -15.05 -4.37
N ALA A 879 -43.71 -14.68 -4.32
CA ALA A 879 -42.65 -15.43 -4.97
C ALA A 879 -42.14 -16.54 -4.03
N PRO A 880 -41.87 -17.77 -4.52
CA PRO A 880 -41.17 -18.77 -3.74
C PRO A 880 -39.76 -18.26 -3.40
N GLN A 881 -39.36 -18.35 -2.12
CA GLN A 881 -38.08 -17.85 -1.63
C GLN A 881 -37.53 -18.76 -0.53
N PRO A 882 -36.25 -19.15 -0.58
CA PRO A 882 -35.36 -19.21 -1.76
C PRO A 882 -35.68 -20.43 -2.65
N VAL A 883 -35.24 -20.44 -3.92
CA VAL A 883 -35.44 -21.58 -4.85
C VAL A 883 -34.10 -22.26 -5.18
N PRO A 884 -34.04 -23.60 -5.21
CA PRO A 884 -32.84 -24.32 -5.64
C PRO A 884 -32.64 -24.14 -7.15
N VAL A 885 -31.39 -23.94 -7.58
CA VAL A 885 -31.02 -23.88 -9.00
C VAL A 885 -30.36 -25.19 -9.42
N ILE A 886 -29.12 -25.43 -8.98
CA ILE A 886 -28.36 -26.66 -9.21
C ILE A 886 -27.19 -26.72 -8.22
N ASP A 887 -26.65 -27.90 -7.94
CA ASP A 887 -25.44 -28.12 -7.12
C ASP A 887 -25.45 -27.36 -5.80
N THR A 888 -26.57 -27.44 -5.06
CA THR A 888 -26.76 -26.76 -3.77
C THR A 888 -26.68 -25.23 -3.81
N VAL A 889 -26.68 -24.62 -5.00
CA VAL A 889 -26.82 -23.17 -5.18
C VAL A 889 -28.30 -22.81 -5.27
N TRP A 890 -28.71 -21.86 -4.43
CA TRP A 890 -30.06 -21.35 -4.34
C TRP A 890 -30.09 -19.89 -4.78
N LEU A 891 -31.18 -19.48 -5.42
CA LEU A 891 -31.40 -18.11 -5.86
C LEU A 891 -32.56 -17.49 -5.08
N GLY A 892 -32.33 -16.31 -4.52
CA GLY A 892 -33.35 -15.68 -3.70
C GLY A 892 -33.22 -14.17 -3.54
N ARG A 893 -34.19 -13.64 -2.81
CA ARG A 893 -34.14 -12.31 -2.24
C ARG A 893 -33.20 -12.28 -1.03
N LEU A 894 -32.60 -11.12 -0.78
CA LEU A 894 -31.83 -10.83 0.42
C LEU A 894 -32.57 -11.24 1.73
N PRO A 895 -31.96 -12.07 2.58
CA PRO A 895 -32.56 -12.53 3.82
C PRO A 895 -32.64 -11.39 4.85
N ALA A 896 -33.70 -11.41 5.66
CA ALA A 896 -33.92 -10.46 6.76
C ALA A 896 -33.71 -11.09 8.15
N ALA A 897 -33.50 -12.41 8.20
CA ALA A 897 -33.37 -13.22 9.41
C ALA A 897 -32.49 -14.45 9.10
N ALA A 898 -32.32 -15.34 10.08
CA ALA A 898 -31.59 -16.60 9.89
C ALA A 898 -32.01 -17.34 8.62
N LEU A 899 -31.04 -18.00 7.97
CA LEU A 899 -31.31 -18.74 6.76
C LEU A 899 -32.18 -19.97 7.07
N PRO A 900 -33.15 -20.31 6.20
CA PRO A 900 -33.86 -21.57 6.33
C PRO A 900 -32.94 -22.75 6.00
N ALA A 901 -33.07 -23.86 6.73
CA ALA A 901 -32.37 -25.09 6.39
C ALA A 901 -32.75 -25.53 4.94
N PRO A 902 -31.79 -26.05 4.14
CA PRO A 902 -30.43 -26.47 4.50
C PRO A 902 -29.34 -25.40 4.24
N LEU A 903 -29.70 -24.12 4.06
CA LEU A 903 -28.74 -23.08 3.68
C LEU A 903 -27.76 -22.73 4.80
N VAL A 904 -26.47 -22.72 4.47
CA VAL A 904 -25.37 -22.40 5.39
C VAL A 904 -24.52 -21.21 4.95
N GLY A 905 -24.69 -20.74 3.71
CA GLY A 905 -23.94 -19.61 3.16
C GLY A 905 -24.77 -18.60 2.37
N VAL A 906 -24.26 -17.36 2.24
CA VAL A 906 -24.86 -16.28 1.45
C VAL A 906 -23.82 -15.56 0.61
N VAL A 907 -24.08 -15.49 -0.70
CA VAL A 907 -23.46 -14.52 -1.60
C VAL A 907 -24.42 -13.36 -1.83
N ASP A 908 -24.05 -12.19 -1.34
CA ASP A 908 -24.87 -10.99 -1.32
C ASP A 908 -24.36 -9.98 -2.34
N THR A 909 -25.13 -9.82 -3.40
CA THR A 909 -24.85 -8.87 -4.50
C THR A 909 -25.56 -7.51 -4.33
N CYS A 910 -26.33 -7.35 -3.24
CA CYS A 910 -27.07 -6.14 -2.95
C CYS A 910 -26.13 -5.06 -2.38
N ALA A 911 -26.06 -3.87 -2.97
CA ALA A 911 -25.36 -2.75 -2.33
C ALA A 911 -26.24 -2.05 -1.28
N GLU A 912 -27.55 -1.99 -1.54
CA GLU A 912 -28.45 -1.03 -0.90
C GLU A 912 -28.94 -1.49 0.47
N LEU A 913 -29.25 -2.77 0.64
CA LEU A 913 -29.88 -3.30 1.85
C LEU A 913 -28.89 -4.11 2.69
N SER A 914 -29.03 -4.03 4.01
CA SER A 914 -28.26 -4.88 4.92
C SER A 914 -28.72 -6.33 4.85
N CYS A 915 -27.78 -7.27 4.81
CA CYS A 915 -28.05 -8.69 4.98
C CYS A 915 -28.08 -9.04 6.46
N ARG A 916 -29.05 -9.85 6.88
CA ARG A 916 -29.06 -10.48 8.20
C ARG A 916 -29.17 -11.99 8.02
N ALA A 917 -28.07 -12.69 8.25
CA ALA A 917 -27.98 -14.15 8.21
C ALA A 917 -26.99 -14.61 9.31
N PRO A 918 -27.38 -14.52 10.60
CA PRO A 918 -26.50 -14.90 11.70
C PRO A 918 -26.08 -16.39 11.58
N GLY A 919 -24.79 -16.67 11.77
CA GLY A 919 -24.23 -18.02 11.70
C GLY A 919 -23.94 -18.54 10.28
N ALA A 920 -24.33 -17.81 9.23
CA ALA A 920 -24.05 -18.21 7.85
C ALA A 920 -22.68 -17.71 7.38
N ALA A 921 -21.99 -18.52 6.56
CA ALA A 921 -20.83 -18.05 5.81
C ALA A 921 -21.27 -16.94 4.84
N TYR A 922 -20.55 -15.83 4.80
CA TYR A 922 -21.03 -14.63 4.09
C TYR A 922 -19.97 -14.06 3.15
N ALA A 923 -20.38 -13.71 1.93
CA ALA A 923 -19.57 -12.99 0.97
C ALA A 923 -20.37 -11.82 0.37
N SER A 924 -19.80 -10.61 0.38
CA SER A 924 -20.43 -9.43 -0.22
C SER A 924 -19.74 -9.04 -1.52
N VAL A 925 -20.51 -8.92 -2.60
CA VAL A 925 -20.08 -8.37 -3.88
C VAL A 925 -21.08 -7.28 -4.28
N PRO A 926 -21.04 -6.10 -3.62
CA PRO A 926 -22.08 -5.10 -3.78
C PRO A 926 -22.12 -4.57 -5.21
N MET A 927 -23.31 -4.59 -5.80
CA MET A 927 -23.59 -4.04 -7.14
C MET A 927 -24.76 -3.06 -7.02
N LEU A 928 -24.75 -1.98 -7.82
CA LEU A 928 -25.86 -1.03 -7.86
C LEU A 928 -27.10 -1.65 -8.52
N ASP A 929 -28.29 -1.34 -8.01
CA ASP A 929 -29.56 -1.75 -8.62
C ASP A 929 -29.85 -1.00 -9.93
N LEU A 930 -30.71 -1.60 -10.77
CA LEU A 930 -31.16 -1.07 -12.06
C LEU A 930 -30.08 -0.87 -13.13
N VAL A 931 -28.82 -1.14 -12.84
CA VAL A 931 -27.70 -1.06 -13.80
C VAL A 931 -27.10 -2.44 -14.04
N VAL A 932 -26.44 -2.61 -15.18
CA VAL A 932 -25.80 -3.89 -15.52
C VAL A 932 -24.52 -4.00 -14.71
N PRO A 933 -24.30 -5.11 -13.97
CA PRO A 933 -23.03 -5.34 -13.28
C PRO A 933 -21.87 -5.43 -14.27
N SER A 934 -20.68 -4.96 -13.87
CA SER A 934 -19.49 -5.10 -14.70
C SER A 934 -19.06 -6.57 -14.80
N ALA A 935 -18.33 -6.91 -15.85
CA ALA A 935 -17.78 -8.26 -16.01
C ALA A 935 -16.91 -8.68 -14.80
N ALA A 936 -16.11 -7.75 -14.27
CA ALA A 936 -15.31 -7.99 -13.07
C ALA A 936 -16.17 -8.26 -11.81
N GLN A 937 -17.29 -7.55 -11.64
CA GLN A 937 -18.21 -7.80 -10.52
C GLN A 937 -18.90 -9.16 -10.66
N LEU A 938 -19.30 -9.54 -11.88
CA LEU A 938 -19.90 -10.85 -12.14
C LEU A 938 -18.90 -11.99 -11.92
N ARG A 939 -17.63 -11.79 -12.32
CA ARG A 939 -16.55 -12.74 -12.02
C ARG A 939 -16.34 -12.91 -10.52
N ALA A 940 -16.17 -11.81 -9.79
CA ALA A 940 -16.01 -11.85 -8.33
C ALA A 940 -17.20 -12.52 -7.62
N ALA A 941 -18.43 -12.27 -8.08
CA ALA A 941 -19.61 -12.95 -7.56
C ALA A 941 -19.60 -14.45 -7.87
N ALA A 942 -19.23 -14.85 -9.10
CA ALA A 942 -19.11 -16.26 -9.46
C ALA A 942 -18.03 -16.98 -8.63
N ASP A 943 -16.88 -16.36 -8.39
CA ASP A 943 -15.81 -16.92 -7.54
C ASP A 943 -16.29 -17.05 -6.08
N ALA A 944 -17.07 -16.09 -5.58
CA ALA A 944 -17.66 -16.15 -4.25
C ALA A 944 -18.73 -17.26 -4.13
N ILE A 945 -19.50 -17.51 -5.19
CA ILE A 945 -20.49 -18.61 -5.23
C ILE A 945 -19.77 -19.94 -5.12
N GLU A 946 -18.77 -20.18 -5.95
CA GLU A 946 -18.03 -21.45 -5.95
C GLU A 946 -17.38 -21.69 -4.58
N ARG A 947 -16.63 -20.71 -4.07
CA ARG A 947 -15.95 -20.80 -2.77
C ARG A 947 -16.89 -21.14 -1.61
N LEU A 948 -18.08 -20.54 -1.55
CA LEU A 948 -19.03 -20.80 -0.46
C LEU A 948 -19.79 -22.11 -0.66
N ARG A 949 -20.04 -22.54 -1.90
CA ARG A 949 -20.80 -23.76 -2.21
C ARG A 949 -20.10 -25.01 -1.68
N ASP A 950 -18.77 -25.02 -1.67
CA ASP A 950 -17.98 -26.15 -1.16
C ASP A 950 -18.18 -26.39 0.34
N HIS A 951 -18.68 -25.39 1.06
CA HIS A 951 -18.96 -25.46 2.49
C HIS A 951 -20.42 -25.82 2.79
N GLY A 952 -21.23 -26.09 1.77
CA GLY A 952 -22.65 -26.48 1.86
C GLY A 952 -23.58 -25.57 1.06
N PRO A 953 -24.92 -25.73 1.19
CA PRO A 953 -25.87 -25.00 0.35
C PRO A 953 -25.82 -23.48 0.52
N VAL A 954 -25.70 -22.76 -0.61
CA VAL A 954 -25.50 -21.30 -0.65
C VAL A 954 -26.66 -20.57 -1.28
N LEU A 955 -27.06 -19.48 -0.64
CA LEU A 955 -28.01 -18.52 -1.18
C LEU A 955 -27.29 -17.39 -1.93
N VAL A 956 -27.52 -17.29 -3.23
CA VAL A 956 -27.14 -16.12 -4.04
C VAL A 956 -28.31 -15.15 -4.09
N CYS A 957 -28.09 -13.93 -3.63
CA CYS A 957 -29.18 -12.98 -3.48
C CYS A 957 -28.82 -11.53 -3.86
N CYS A 958 -29.85 -10.80 -4.28
CA CYS A 958 -29.86 -9.34 -4.38
C CYS A 958 -31.15 -8.81 -3.73
N ALA A 959 -31.47 -7.52 -3.87
CA ALA A 959 -32.65 -6.93 -3.26
C ALA A 959 -33.97 -7.65 -3.60
N LEU A 960 -34.12 -8.20 -4.81
CA LEU A 960 -35.32 -8.95 -5.24
C LEU A 960 -35.02 -10.41 -5.61
N GLY A 961 -33.80 -10.70 -6.07
CA GLY A 961 -33.43 -12.00 -6.61
C GLY A 961 -33.69 -12.19 -8.12
N TYR A 962 -33.82 -11.11 -8.91
CA TYR A 962 -34.25 -11.19 -10.32
C TYR A 962 -33.18 -10.88 -11.38
N SER A 963 -32.28 -9.92 -11.14
CA SER A 963 -31.32 -9.48 -12.16
C SER A 963 -29.88 -9.71 -11.74
N ARG A 964 -29.37 -8.96 -10.74
CA ARG A 964 -27.97 -9.03 -10.28
C ARG A 964 -27.56 -10.45 -9.87
N SER A 965 -28.28 -11.03 -8.92
CA SER A 965 -28.02 -12.39 -8.43
C SER A 965 -28.24 -13.46 -9.50
N ALA A 966 -29.23 -13.29 -10.39
CA ALA A 966 -29.47 -14.21 -11.50
C ALA A 966 -28.32 -14.17 -12.52
N ALA A 967 -27.81 -12.98 -12.84
CA ALA A 967 -26.65 -12.80 -13.70
C ALA A 967 -25.38 -13.39 -13.07
N SER A 968 -25.20 -13.26 -11.76
CA SER A 968 -24.09 -13.88 -11.03
C SER A 968 -24.16 -15.41 -11.08
N VAL A 969 -25.34 -16.02 -10.86
CA VAL A 969 -25.52 -17.47 -10.99
C VAL A 969 -25.30 -17.93 -12.43
N ALA A 970 -25.83 -17.22 -13.43
CA ALA A 970 -25.59 -17.55 -14.84
C ALA A 970 -24.10 -17.46 -15.22
N THR A 971 -23.39 -16.45 -14.72
CA THR A 971 -21.94 -16.31 -14.92
C THR A 971 -21.18 -17.45 -14.25
N TRP A 972 -21.58 -17.83 -13.04
CA TRP A 972 -21.01 -18.97 -12.32
C TRP A 972 -21.20 -20.28 -13.10
N LEU A 973 -22.42 -20.57 -13.58
CA LEU A 973 -22.71 -21.76 -14.39
C LEU A 973 -21.78 -21.88 -15.60
N LEU A 974 -21.55 -20.78 -16.32
CA LEU A 974 -20.65 -20.74 -17.46
C LEU A 974 -19.19 -20.97 -17.06
N ARG A 975 -18.72 -20.23 -16.06
CA ARG A 975 -17.30 -20.27 -15.66
C ARG A 975 -16.88 -21.60 -15.07
N THR A 976 -17.81 -22.34 -14.48
CA THR A 976 -17.55 -23.68 -13.94
C THR A 976 -17.91 -24.81 -14.92
N GLY A 977 -18.25 -24.49 -16.17
CA GLY A 977 -18.58 -25.51 -17.19
C GLY A 977 -19.90 -26.24 -16.98
N ARG A 978 -20.80 -25.73 -16.14
CA ARG A 978 -22.14 -26.29 -15.88
C ARG A 978 -23.17 -25.90 -16.94
N ALA A 979 -22.82 -24.91 -17.76
CA ALA A 979 -23.53 -24.52 -18.96
C ALA A 979 -22.50 -24.27 -20.07
N ARG A 980 -22.83 -24.69 -21.29
CA ARG A 980 -21.97 -24.58 -22.48
C ARG A 980 -21.97 -23.17 -23.06
N ASP A 981 -23.12 -22.50 -22.99
CA ASP A 981 -23.30 -21.15 -23.51
C ASP A 981 -24.26 -20.32 -22.65
N VAL A 982 -24.31 -19.02 -22.94
CA VAL A 982 -25.10 -18.05 -22.16
C VAL A 982 -26.59 -18.40 -22.20
N ALA A 983 -27.08 -18.96 -23.31
CA ALA A 983 -28.48 -19.32 -23.45
C ALA A 983 -28.85 -20.48 -22.52
N GLU A 984 -28.01 -21.52 -22.46
CA GLU A 984 -28.15 -22.66 -21.55
C GLU A 984 -28.06 -22.22 -20.09
N ALA A 985 -27.08 -21.37 -19.74
CA ALA A 985 -26.92 -20.85 -18.38
C ALA A 985 -28.17 -20.08 -17.92
N VAL A 986 -28.69 -19.20 -18.79
CA VAL A 986 -29.90 -18.43 -18.50
C VAL A 986 -31.13 -19.33 -18.47
N ALA A 987 -31.22 -20.35 -19.31
CA ALA A 987 -32.31 -21.32 -19.29
C ALA A 987 -32.36 -22.07 -17.94
N ILE A 988 -31.22 -22.55 -17.43
CA ILE A 988 -31.13 -23.20 -16.11
C ILE A 988 -31.67 -22.27 -15.01
N VAL A 989 -31.18 -21.02 -14.96
CA VAL A 989 -31.62 -20.05 -13.93
C VAL A 989 -33.11 -19.70 -14.10
N ARG A 990 -33.60 -19.61 -15.34
CA ARG A 990 -35.00 -19.28 -15.65
C ARG A 990 -35.95 -20.43 -15.31
N THR A 991 -35.52 -21.68 -15.46
CA THR A 991 -36.29 -22.86 -15.02
C THR A 991 -36.49 -22.84 -13.51
N ALA A 992 -35.43 -22.57 -12.74
CA ALA A 992 -35.51 -22.45 -11.29
C ALA A 992 -36.35 -21.23 -10.86
N ARG A 993 -36.27 -20.13 -11.62
CA ARG A 993 -36.97 -18.89 -11.31
C ARG A 993 -37.46 -18.19 -12.59
N PRO A 994 -38.70 -18.43 -13.03
CA PRO A 994 -39.22 -17.90 -14.30
C PRO A 994 -39.24 -16.37 -14.38
N SER A 995 -39.30 -15.69 -13.23
CA SER A 995 -39.42 -14.25 -13.12
C SER A 995 -38.08 -13.49 -13.15
N ILE A 996 -36.96 -14.11 -13.54
CA ILE A 996 -35.70 -13.38 -13.70
C ILE A 996 -35.79 -12.35 -14.84
N VAL A 997 -35.04 -11.25 -14.70
CA VAL A 997 -35.03 -10.18 -15.69
C VAL A 997 -33.59 -9.96 -16.17
N LEU A 998 -33.23 -10.65 -17.25
CA LEU A 998 -31.95 -10.55 -17.94
C LEU A 998 -32.21 -10.12 -19.39
N ARG A 999 -31.80 -8.88 -19.72
CA ARG A 999 -31.87 -8.31 -21.08
C ARG A 999 -30.56 -8.55 -21.84
N ASP A 1000 -30.52 -8.28 -23.15
CA ASP A 1000 -29.33 -8.50 -23.99
C ASP A 1000 -28.04 -7.89 -23.43
N VAL A 1001 -28.12 -6.69 -22.87
CA VAL A 1001 -26.97 -6.03 -22.20
C VAL A 1001 -26.45 -6.82 -20.99
N HIS A 1002 -27.30 -7.55 -20.28
CA HIS A 1002 -26.88 -8.48 -19.22
C HIS A 1002 -26.25 -9.73 -19.80
N LEU A 1003 -26.80 -10.25 -20.91
CA LEU A 1003 -26.25 -11.42 -21.60
C LEU A 1003 -24.85 -11.13 -22.13
N GLN A 1004 -24.62 -9.93 -22.68
CA GLN A 1004 -23.31 -9.45 -23.10
C GLN A 1004 -22.34 -9.34 -21.91
N ALA A 1005 -22.78 -8.79 -20.77
CA ALA A 1005 -21.95 -8.72 -19.57
C ALA A 1005 -21.61 -10.10 -19.00
N ILE A 1006 -22.57 -11.03 -19.00
CA ILE A 1006 -22.35 -12.44 -18.61
C ILE A 1006 -21.37 -13.10 -19.58
N ALA A 1007 -21.53 -12.90 -20.89
CA ALA A 1007 -20.63 -13.42 -21.92
C ALA A 1007 -19.21 -12.85 -21.75
N ALA A 1008 -19.06 -11.55 -21.53
CA ALA A 1008 -17.78 -10.91 -21.27
C ALA A 1008 -17.15 -11.33 -19.94
N ALA A 1009 -17.97 -11.66 -18.93
CA ALA A 1009 -17.50 -12.19 -17.66
C ALA A 1009 -17.04 -13.65 -17.78
N ALA A 1010 -17.68 -14.43 -18.67
CA ALA A 1010 -17.36 -15.83 -18.94
C ALA A 1010 -16.25 -16.01 -20.00
N ALA A 1011 -16.07 -15.03 -20.88
CA ALA A 1011 -14.97 -15.00 -21.84
C ALA A 1011 -13.64 -14.97 -21.09
N GLN A 1012 -12.71 -15.84 -21.51
CA GLN A 1012 -11.31 -15.72 -21.12
C GLN A 1012 -10.83 -14.33 -21.54
N GLU A 1013 -10.21 -13.58 -20.63
CA GLU A 1013 -9.81 -12.19 -20.84
C GLU A 1013 -8.98 -12.06 -22.14
N THR A 1014 -9.62 -11.58 -23.20
CA THR A 1014 -8.93 -10.94 -24.31
C THR A 1014 -8.77 -9.49 -23.88
N VAL A 1015 -7.62 -9.19 -23.27
CA VAL A 1015 -7.23 -7.87 -22.76
C VAL A 1015 -7.36 -6.85 -23.89
N ALA A 1016 -8.20 -5.82 -23.67
CA ALA A 1016 -8.36 -4.64 -24.52
C ALA A 1016 -7.87 -3.42 -23.75
#